data_AF-A0A0R3KDZ2-F1
#
_entry.id   AF-A0A0R3KDZ2-F1
#
_cell.length_a   1.000
_cell.length_b   1.000
_cell.length_c   1.000
_cell.angle_alpha   90.00
_cell.angle_beta   90.00
_cell.angle_gamma   90.00
#
_symmetry.space_group_name_H-M   'P 1'
#
loop_
_entity.id
_entity.type
_entity.pdbx_description
1 polymer ?
#
loop_
_entity_poly.entity_id
_entity_poly.type
_entity_poly.pdbx_seq_one_letter_code
_entity_poly.pdbx_strand_id
1 'polypeptide(L)'
;MAIADEPAGHSAWNPTRHGAWSSRQATDGELTAASLRHPMSPFVRTVDRSRIATSLQNSAHEYLTRLREFGETEGLPQQWLDALGPGKDDPTFGWMPIGWPPENEADEDAGNPFVSFRLGRKTMEGAEPDQTVVLLASERLSGKFIGSGLGLSMVANLRSTAEGELNAHFIGISASFYGPDTRGLESVDWEEVRTKPAQLLAQLHSEEVKRDIASMLGLTSISVRGARLIWVDGEDEWQVERRGTGRSHSSSGEAISYFFTVVGTPKKAGKVLGRVMLQAHAVGDARLFPIDPPSQATNQGYGKSRPSRSDDELDYYRTTVSGLPYYPRPLVLSSGGHEWLRVVQCPGFVLADHGAPANSPKSVNLPGGTKPPVHSDDFAAVSAFYNVSRIFNRLAAYGLDPFAYFRIGSLPLRLAYRSGMQAGPGKDGRTVNACVQVDGWPFDFVGPTAVGDRPGMEMHLAWADMSRRERKSWNSIDPSPAEPIGIAADDRWIWHEIGHVLLVAAVGELELRFAHSPGDALAAIALDPVSQLSKKGTYWRGMTFPWVFLPRRHDRSVTNGWSWGGTMHSALARVPESTAPRRKAYLSEQILSSSLFRLYRVLGGDTMEETPDDINTRHTASHYCLFLIMQALQLLGTQPAVPLRNDPEQFVDALIDADFGATIFRVASDDGATYYERIGGCAQKVIRWAFEAQGLYAPAGTITNAPGLPPPVDVYIANGRGSESTESEPIEYGPGSYAPVSLHWPLDQNVGDPLPWQAHRNAITVEASGISVVVGNRGSEKATGVTVAVWWREWPINSAPPAWNEPGWTALPATAAQDIEAQADATFGPFQFAPASGQRFIILAKASCLADGAYIDVPARACSYMRTRLIDLVSGDNNMGLRVVTLPLP
;
A
#
# COMPACT_ATOMS: atom_id res chain seq x y z
N MET A 1 -32.62 7.68 -11.74
CA MET A 1 -33.63 8.45 -10.98
C MET A 1 -32.86 9.57 -10.33
N ALA A 2 -33.09 10.83 -10.71
CA ALA A 2 -32.21 11.96 -10.40
C ALA A 2 -30.71 11.62 -10.57
N ILE A 3 -30.23 11.66 -11.82
CA ILE A 3 -28.87 12.17 -11.99
C ILE A 3 -28.91 13.55 -11.35
N ALA A 4 -28.08 13.82 -10.35
CA ALA A 4 -27.89 15.19 -9.91
C ALA A 4 -27.23 15.90 -11.09
N ASP A 5 -27.92 16.85 -11.71
CA ASP A 5 -27.32 17.71 -12.72
C ASP A 5 -26.02 18.27 -12.12
N GLU A 6 -24.87 18.01 -12.74
CA GLU A 6 -23.64 18.65 -12.29
C GLU A 6 -23.89 20.16 -12.37
N PRO A 7 -23.71 20.92 -11.27
CA PRO A 7 -24.05 22.33 -11.27
C PRO A 7 -23.16 23.04 -12.28
N ALA A 8 -23.75 23.40 -13.43
CA ALA A 8 -23.08 24.01 -14.57
C ALA A 8 -22.69 25.46 -14.25
N GLY A 9 -21.65 25.59 -13.44
CA GLY A 9 -21.14 26.84 -12.89
C GLY A 9 -20.17 26.52 -11.75
N HIS A 10 -18.99 27.16 -11.77
CA HIS A 10 -17.95 26.90 -10.78
C HIS A 10 -18.45 27.16 -9.35
N SER A 11 -18.77 26.10 -8.61
CA SER A 11 -18.92 26.19 -7.16
C SER A 11 -17.58 26.63 -6.57
N ALA A 12 -17.63 27.59 -5.63
CA ALA A 12 -16.46 27.98 -4.88
C ALA A 12 -16.03 26.77 -4.05
N TRP A 13 -14.91 26.15 -4.43
CA TRP A 13 -14.35 25.03 -3.69
C TRP A 13 -13.96 25.50 -2.28
N ASN A 14 -14.70 25.00 -1.30
CA ASN A 14 -14.72 25.50 0.07
C ASN A 14 -14.82 24.30 1.03
N PRO A 15 -13.73 23.55 1.23
CA PRO A 15 -13.68 22.56 2.31
C PRO A 15 -13.87 23.27 3.66
N THR A 16 -14.32 22.57 4.69
CA THR A 16 -14.25 23.11 6.06
C THR A 16 -12.92 22.77 6.70
N ARG A 17 -12.46 23.55 7.68
CA ARG A 17 -11.26 23.28 8.50
C ARG A 17 -11.26 21.92 9.23
N HIS A 18 -12.41 21.25 9.24
CA HIS A 18 -12.63 19.96 9.91
C HIS A 18 -12.85 18.81 8.91
N GLY A 19 -13.32 19.10 7.68
CA GLY A 19 -13.38 18.16 6.55
C GLY A 19 -12.13 18.17 5.67
N ALA A 20 -11.28 19.19 5.83
CA ALA A 20 -9.86 19.14 5.54
C ALA A 20 -9.10 18.65 6.78
N TRP A 21 -8.00 17.93 6.56
CA TRP A 21 -7.07 17.50 7.61
C TRP A 21 -5.65 17.81 7.15
N SER A 22 -4.98 18.73 7.83
CA SER A 22 -3.55 18.99 7.69
C SER A 22 -2.74 18.13 8.67
N SER A 23 -1.60 17.62 8.21
CA SER A 23 -0.53 17.14 9.06
C SER A 23 0.71 17.99 8.78
N ARG A 24 1.44 18.38 9.84
CA ARG A 24 2.75 19.03 9.71
C ARG A 24 3.68 18.46 10.78
N GLN A 25 4.80 17.92 10.35
CA GLN A 25 5.85 17.44 11.25
C GLN A 25 7.11 18.27 11.00
N ALA A 26 7.48 19.10 11.98
CA ALA A 26 8.74 19.80 12.03
C ALA A 26 9.53 19.32 13.26
N THR A 27 10.81 19.03 13.09
CA THR A 27 11.80 19.01 14.19
C THR A 27 12.60 20.30 14.11
N ASP A 28 12.97 20.89 15.24
CA ASP A 28 13.80 22.11 15.28
C ASP A 28 15.10 21.89 14.46
N GLY A 29 15.28 22.67 13.40
CA GLY A 29 16.43 22.55 12.48
C GLY A 29 16.43 21.35 11.50
N GLU A 30 15.36 20.56 11.38
CA GLU A 30 15.27 19.44 10.41
C GLU A 30 14.26 19.69 9.27
N LEU A 31 14.07 18.68 8.41
CA LEU A 31 13.09 18.63 7.33
C LEU A 31 11.66 18.83 7.86
N THR A 32 10.86 19.68 7.22
CA THR A 32 9.42 19.77 7.46
C THR A 32 8.66 18.99 6.39
N ALA A 33 7.94 17.95 6.82
CA ALA A 33 6.94 17.30 5.98
C ALA A 33 5.55 17.87 6.30
N ALA A 34 4.72 18.04 5.28
CA ALA A 34 3.30 18.35 5.44
C ALA A 34 2.44 17.53 4.48
N SER A 35 1.30 17.04 4.94
CA SER A 35 0.22 16.54 4.06
C SER A 35 -1.06 17.30 4.34
N LEU A 36 -1.93 17.38 3.34
CA LEU A 36 -3.26 17.98 3.48
C LEU A 36 -4.23 17.22 2.61
N ARG A 37 -5.34 16.77 3.21
CA ARG A 37 -6.36 15.93 2.57
C ARG A 37 -7.75 16.48 2.82
N HIS A 38 -8.62 16.43 1.82
CA HIS A 38 -10.04 16.84 1.88
C HIS A 38 -10.94 15.92 1.02
N PRO A 39 -10.89 14.58 1.20
CA PRO A 39 -11.60 13.61 0.36
C PRO A 39 -13.13 13.76 0.38
N MET A 40 -13.69 14.48 1.35
CA MET A 40 -15.12 14.82 1.42
C MET A 40 -15.50 16.04 0.56
N SER A 41 -14.54 16.76 0.01
CA SER A 41 -14.74 17.98 -0.81
C SER A 41 -13.67 18.06 -1.91
N PRO A 42 -13.67 17.14 -2.90
CA PRO A 42 -12.67 17.13 -3.98
C PRO A 42 -12.64 18.44 -4.76
N PHE A 43 -11.44 18.90 -5.13
CA PHE A 43 -11.26 19.98 -6.09
C PHE A 43 -11.34 19.39 -7.51
N VAL A 44 -12.24 19.91 -8.35
CA VAL A 44 -12.55 19.33 -9.67
C VAL A 44 -12.32 20.35 -10.78
N ARG A 45 -11.63 19.94 -11.86
CA ARG A 45 -11.44 20.74 -13.07
C ARG A 45 -11.50 19.91 -14.34
N THR A 46 -12.14 20.44 -15.38
CA THR A 46 -12.08 19.91 -16.74
C THR A 46 -10.66 20.04 -17.31
N VAL A 47 -10.23 19.04 -18.06
CA VAL A 47 -8.87 18.87 -18.60
C VAL A 47 -8.93 18.67 -20.11
N ASP A 48 -8.14 19.46 -20.85
CA ASP A 48 -7.98 19.28 -22.30
C ASP A 48 -7.21 17.98 -22.59
N ARG A 49 -7.93 16.96 -23.10
CA ARG A 49 -7.35 15.66 -23.51
C ARG A 49 -6.19 15.82 -24.50
N SER A 50 -6.22 16.83 -25.37
CA SER A 50 -5.17 17.07 -26.37
C SER A 50 -3.92 17.74 -25.81
N ARG A 51 -4.00 18.27 -24.59
CA ARG A 51 -2.92 18.98 -23.87
C ARG A 51 -2.82 18.52 -22.41
N ILE A 52 -3.10 17.24 -22.18
CA ILE A 52 -3.36 16.67 -20.85
C ILE A 52 -2.31 17.05 -19.81
N ALA A 53 -1.02 17.06 -20.17
CA ALA A 53 0.06 17.42 -19.25
C ALA A 53 0.01 18.88 -18.78
N THR A 54 -0.02 19.83 -19.72
CA THR A 54 -0.10 21.27 -19.42
C THR A 54 -1.43 21.61 -18.73
N SER A 55 -2.52 20.98 -19.15
CA SER A 55 -3.84 21.20 -18.55
C SER A 55 -3.88 20.72 -17.10
N LEU A 56 -3.30 19.56 -16.78
CA LEU A 56 -3.20 19.06 -15.40
C LEU A 56 -2.30 19.93 -14.51
N GLN A 57 -1.14 20.35 -15.01
CA GLN A 57 -0.24 21.26 -14.30
C GLN A 57 -0.91 22.61 -13.99
N ASN A 58 -1.69 23.14 -14.93
CA ASN A 58 -2.48 24.36 -14.71
C ASN A 58 -3.58 24.16 -13.65
N SER A 59 -4.33 23.05 -13.69
CA SER A 59 -5.35 22.74 -12.68
C SER A 59 -4.74 22.51 -11.28
N ALA A 60 -3.57 21.87 -11.21
CA ALA A 60 -2.83 21.66 -9.97
C ALA A 60 -2.30 22.99 -9.38
N HIS A 61 -1.79 23.91 -10.22
CA HIS A 61 -1.44 25.25 -9.77
C HIS A 61 -2.66 26.05 -9.26
N GLU A 62 -3.82 25.96 -9.92
CA GLU A 62 -5.04 26.63 -9.44
C GLU A 62 -5.47 26.07 -8.08
N TYR A 63 -5.46 24.74 -7.92
CA TYR A 63 -5.73 24.06 -6.65
C TYR A 63 -4.77 24.51 -5.54
N LEU A 64 -3.45 24.54 -5.80
CA LEU A 64 -2.44 25.08 -4.86
C LEU A 64 -2.68 26.57 -4.52
N THR A 65 -3.19 27.36 -5.47
CA THR A 65 -3.55 28.77 -5.24
C THR A 65 -4.74 28.86 -4.28
N ARG A 66 -5.82 28.11 -4.52
CA ARG A 66 -7.00 28.04 -3.63
C ARG A 66 -6.66 27.51 -2.25
N LEU A 67 -5.73 26.57 -2.17
CA LEU A 67 -5.22 26.06 -0.90
C LEU A 67 -4.57 27.15 -0.05
N ARG A 68 -3.80 28.06 -0.65
CA ARG A 68 -3.23 29.21 0.07
C ARG A 68 -4.30 30.24 0.47
N GLU A 69 -5.31 30.48 -0.37
CA GLU A 69 -6.48 31.30 0.00
C GLU A 69 -7.24 30.72 1.22
N PHE A 70 -7.21 29.40 1.40
CA PHE A 70 -7.87 28.70 2.50
C PHE A 70 -7.09 28.72 3.83
N GLY A 71 -5.80 29.10 3.83
CA GLY A 71 -4.97 29.25 5.03
C GLY A 71 -4.23 27.99 5.51
N GLU A 72 -4.67 26.79 5.12
CA GLU A 72 -4.03 25.51 5.52
C GLU A 72 -2.62 25.27 4.92
N THR A 73 -2.06 26.20 4.14
CA THR A 73 -0.70 26.10 3.59
C THR A 73 0.37 26.77 4.46
N GLU A 74 0.23 26.77 5.79
CA GLU A 74 1.25 27.31 6.71
C GLU A 74 2.56 26.49 6.64
N GLY A 75 3.39 26.80 5.65
CA GLY A 75 4.68 26.16 5.38
C GLY A 75 5.09 26.14 3.91
N LEU A 76 4.14 26.11 2.96
CA LEU A 76 4.49 26.11 1.54
C LEU A 76 5.11 27.45 1.11
N PRO A 77 6.31 27.47 0.48
CA PRO A 77 6.93 28.71 -0.01
C PRO A 77 6.04 29.44 -1.03
N GLN A 78 6.05 30.78 -1.01
CA GLN A 78 5.36 31.56 -2.05
C GLN A 78 6.04 31.36 -3.41
N GLN A 79 7.38 31.37 -3.43
CA GLN A 79 8.22 31.16 -4.60
C GLN A 79 7.91 29.85 -5.34
N TRP A 80 7.57 28.78 -4.63
CA TRP A 80 7.18 27.51 -5.26
C TRP A 80 5.88 27.64 -6.07
N LEU A 81 4.88 28.35 -5.55
CA LEU A 81 3.65 28.59 -6.32
C LEU A 81 3.96 29.45 -7.55
N ASP A 82 4.76 30.51 -7.38
CA ASP A 82 5.15 31.42 -8.46
C ASP A 82 5.96 30.72 -9.58
N ALA A 83 6.80 29.74 -9.20
CA ALA A 83 7.60 28.90 -10.10
C ALA A 83 6.77 27.83 -10.83
N LEU A 84 5.70 27.33 -10.20
CA LEU A 84 4.78 26.35 -10.80
C LEU A 84 3.65 26.96 -11.64
N GLY A 85 3.66 28.29 -11.82
CA GLY A 85 2.68 29.02 -12.61
C GLY A 85 2.60 28.59 -14.09
N PRO A 86 1.44 28.75 -14.75
CA PRO A 86 1.27 28.43 -16.17
C PRO A 86 2.33 29.09 -17.07
N GLY A 87 3.07 28.27 -17.82
CA GLY A 87 4.11 28.74 -18.75
C GLY A 87 5.39 29.28 -18.09
N LYS A 88 5.61 29.00 -16.79
CA LYS A 88 6.86 29.31 -16.09
C LYS A 88 7.93 28.23 -16.35
N ASP A 89 9.18 28.67 -16.38
CA ASP A 89 10.36 27.79 -16.41
C ASP A 89 11.42 28.33 -15.43
N ASP A 90 11.13 28.24 -14.13
CA ASP A 90 12.03 28.72 -13.08
C ASP A 90 13.31 27.86 -12.97
N PRO A 91 14.52 28.44 -12.91
CA PRO A 91 15.76 27.66 -12.95
C PRO A 91 16.05 26.84 -11.69
N THR A 92 15.32 27.07 -10.59
CA THR A 92 15.52 26.44 -9.27
C THR A 92 14.42 25.48 -8.84
N PHE A 93 13.18 25.63 -9.32
CA PHE A 93 12.06 24.73 -8.99
C PHE A 93 11.17 24.48 -10.23
N GLY A 94 10.37 23.41 -10.25
CA GLY A 94 9.44 23.20 -11.38
C GLY A 94 8.69 21.86 -11.38
N TRP A 95 7.65 21.77 -12.22
CA TRP A 95 6.92 20.53 -12.48
C TRP A 95 7.79 19.53 -13.25
N MET A 96 7.78 18.27 -12.82
CA MET A 96 8.37 17.16 -13.57
C MET A 96 7.48 16.79 -14.77
N PRO A 97 8.05 16.48 -15.95
CA PRO A 97 7.28 16.06 -17.12
C PRO A 97 6.53 14.75 -16.84
N ILE A 98 5.34 14.57 -17.43
CA ILE A 98 4.57 13.31 -17.29
C ILE A 98 5.12 12.30 -18.30
N GLY A 99 6.08 11.50 -17.87
CA GLY A 99 6.92 10.65 -18.73
C GLY A 99 6.86 9.14 -18.48
N TRP A 100 6.17 8.67 -17.44
CA TRP A 100 6.04 7.23 -17.14
C TRP A 100 4.59 6.74 -17.14
N PRO A 101 4.26 5.55 -17.70
CA PRO A 101 5.13 4.75 -18.58
C PRO A 101 5.47 5.53 -19.88
N PRO A 102 6.64 5.26 -20.50
CA PRO A 102 7.11 6.02 -21.64
C PRO A 102 6.30 5.72 -22.90
N GLU A 103 6.13 6.73 -23.76
CA GLU A 103 5.45 6.57 -25.06
C GLU A 103 6.33 5.84 -26.10
N ASN A 104 7.65 5.77 -25.85
CA ASN A 104 8.63 4.98 -26.60
C ASN A 104 9.75 4.49 -25.65
N GLU A 105 9.86 3.19 -25.42
CA GLU A 105 10.90 2.61 -24.54
C GLU A 105 12.33 2.73 -25.09
N ALA A 106 12.50 3.02 -26.38
CA ALA A 106 13.80 3.19 -27.03
C ALA A 106 14.35 4.63 -26.94
N ASP A 107 13.70 5.53 -26.20
CA ASP A 107 14.23 6.86 -25.89
C ASP A 107 15.33 6.77 -24.80
N GLU A 108 16.37 7.59 -24.92
CA GLU A 108 17.46 7.66 -23.95
C GLU A 108 17.00 8.21 -22.58
N ASP A 109 15.87 8.94 -22.55
CA ASP A 109 15.22 9.43 -21.33
C ASP A 109 14.06 8.52 -20.82
N ALA A 110 13.70 7.44 -21.53
CA ALA A 110 12.47 6.66 -21.22
C ALA A 110 12.46 5.92 -19.86
N GLY A 111 13.62 5.71 -19.25
CA GLY A 111 13.77 5.15 -17.90
C GLY A 111 13.98 6.20 -16.79
N ASN A 112 13.83 7.49 -17.09
CA ASN A 112 14.12 8.59 -16.17
C ASN A 112 13.19 8.58 -14.93
N PRO A 113 13.73 8.55 -13.69
CA PRO A 113 12.94 8.47 -12.46
C PRO A 113 12.39 9.82 -11.97
N PHE A 114 12.83 10.94 -12.55
CA PHE A 114 12.42 12.31 -12.20
C PHE A 114 11.28 12.81 -13.09
N VAL A 115 10.23 11.98 -13.17
CA VAL A 115 9.05 12.22 -13.99
C VAL A 115 7.77 12.13 -13.14
N SER A 116 6.81 13.00 -13.44
CA SER A 116 5.41 12.76 -13.10
C SER A 116 4.93 11.51 -13.85
N PHE A 117 3.95 10.78 -13.32
CA PHE A 117 3.63 9.45 -13.82
C PHE A 117 2.13 9.13 -13.84
N ARG A 118 1.73 8.33 -14.82
CA ARG A 118 0.36 7.82 -15.01
C ARG A 118 0.26 6.42 -14.39
N LEU A 119 -0.75 6.20 -13.55
CA LEU A 119 -1.20 4.89 -13.10
C LEU A 119 -2.53 4.59 -13.80
N GLY A 120 -2.46 3.90 -14.93
CA GLY A 120 -3.64 3.42 -15.65
C GLY A 120 -3.99 2.00 -15.19
N ARG A 121 -5.28 1.73 -14.96
CA ARG A 121 -5.76 0.39 -14.64
C ARG A 121 -6.61 -0.16 -15.79
N LYS A 122 -6.20 -1.29 -16.36
CA LYS A 122 -6.94 -1.95 -17.46
C LYS A 122 -7.94 -2.95 -16.91
N THR A 123 -9.17 -2.98 -17.44
CA THR A 123 -10.10 -4.09 -17.19
C THR A 123 -9.70 -5.32 -18.00
N MET A 124 -10.34 -6.46 -17.76
CA MET A 124 -10.08 -7.68 -18.56
C MET A 124 -10.47 -7.51 -20.03
N GLU A 125 -11.39 -6.60 -20.32
CA GLU A 125 -11.82 -6.19 -21.66
C GLU A 125 -10.85 -5.17 -22.31
N GLY A 126 -9.77 -4.78 -21.61
CA GLY A 126 -8.75 -3.85 -22.10
C GLY A 126 -9.12 -2.36 -22.00
N ALA A 127 -10.26 -2.02 -21.40
CA ALA A 127 -10.65 -0.62 -21.18
C ALA A 127 -9.88 0.00 -20.01
N GLU A 128 -9.62 1.32 -20.07
CA GLU A 128 -9.04 2.10 -18.96
C GLU A 128 -10.11 3.02 -18.35
N PRO A 129 -10.98 2.52 -17.44
CA PRO A 129 -11.97 3.35 -16.75
C PRO A 129 -11.34 4.27 -15.70
N ASP A 130 -10.17 3.86 -15.18
CA ASP A 130 -9.45 4.56 -14.11
C ASP A 130 -8.08 4.98 -14.64
N GLN A 131 -7.84 6.29 -14.71
CA GLN A 131 -6.54 6.87 -14.99
C GLN A 131 -6.19 7.82 -13.85
N THR A 132 -5.15 7.51 -13.09
CA THR A 132 -4.60 8.40 -12.07
C THR A 132 -3.29 9.01 -12.58
N VAL A 133 -3.05 10.29 -12.32
CA VAL A 133 -1.76 10.93 -12.61
C VAL A 133 -1.19 11.50 -11.33
N VAL A 134 0.01 11.07 -10.96
CA VAL A 134 0.78 11.68 -9.86
C VAL A 134 1.68 12.75 -10.46
N LEU A 135 1.39 14.00 -10.12
CA LEU A 135 2.16 15.17 -10.49
C LEU A 135 3.22 15.40 -9.43
N LEU A 136 4.48 15.46 -9.87
CA LEU A 136 5.63 15.78 -9.02
C LEU A 136 6.20 17.15 -9.39
N ALA A 137 6.66 17.90 -8.39
CA ALA A 137 7.50 19.08 -8.56
C ALA A 137 8.65 19.05 -7.55
N SER A 138 9.83 19.54 -7.92
CA SER A 138 11.04 19.49 -7.08
C SER A 138 12.07 20.56 -7.46
N GLU A 139 13.11 20.71 -6.63
CA GLU A 139 14.28 21.53 -6.95
C GLU A 139 15.03 21.01 -8.19
N ARG A 140 15.50 21.95 -9.00
CA ARG A 140 16.33 21.72 -10.19
C ARG A 140 17.49 22.71 -10.26
N LEU A 141 18.51 22.37 -11.04
CA LEU A 141 19.69 23.19 -11.26
C LEU A 141 20.09 23.09 -12.72
N SER A 142 20.22 24.24 -13.41
CA SER A 142 20.42 24.29 -14.87
C SER A 142 19.39 23.44 -15.65
N GLY A 143 18.12 23.47 -15.21
CA GLY A 143 17.00 22.75 -15.83
C GLY A 143 16.89 21.26 -15.48
N LYS A 144 17.89 20.66 -14.81
CA LYS A 144 17.87 19.25 -14.37
C LYS A 144 17.41 19.12 -12.92
N PHE A 145 16.46 18.23 -12.64
CA PHE A 145 16.10 17.85 -11.27
C PHE A 145 17.31 17.20 -10.58
N ILE A 146 17.61 17.63 -9.35
CA ILE A 146 18.84 17.25 -8.62
C ILE A 146 18.62 16.14 -7.58
N GLY A 147 17.36 15.76 -7.34
CA GLY A 147 16.99 14.78 -6.32
C GLY A 147 17.42 15.16 -4.91
N SER A 148 17.27 16.45 -4.56
CA SER A 148 17.61 17.00 -3.25
C SER A 148 16.73 16.48 -2.12
N GLY A 149 15.53 16.04 -2.47
CA GLY A 149 14.56 15.47 -1.57
C GLY A 149 13.44 16.43 -1.14
N LEU A 150 13.17 17.46 -1.94
CA LEU A 150 12.27 18.55 -1.60
C LEU A 150 11.31 18.81 -2.75
N GLY A 151 10.05 19.09 -2.45
CA GLY A 151 9.04 19.23 -3.48
C GLY A 151 7.62 18.94 -3.05
N LEU A 152 6.78 18.73 -4.07
CA LEU A 152 5.34 18.50 -3.97
C LEU A 152 4.97 17.22 -4.74
N SER A 153 4.07 16.42 -4.16
CA SER A 153 3.40 15.30 -4.81
C SER A 153 1.88 15.52 -4.72
N MET A 154 1.19 15.34 -5.84
CA MET A 154 -0.25 15.60 -5.97
C MET A 154 -0.91 14.52 -6.82
N VAL A 155 -2.00 13.93 -6.32
CA VAL A 155 -2.75 12.89 -7.05
C VAL A 155 -3.93 13.53 -7.79
N ALA A 156 -3.95 13.37 -9.11
CA ALA A 156 -5.04 13.76 -9.98
C ALA A 156 -5.76 12.51 -10.49
N ASN A 157 -6.93 12.21 -9.91
CA ASN A 157 -7.79 11.11 -10.34
C ASN A 157 -8.62 11.58 -11.55
N LEU A 158 -8.46 10.97 -12.72
CA LEU A 158 -9.09 11.43 -13.96
C LEU A 158 -10.32 10.57 -14.30
N ARG A 159 -11.45 11.21 -14.59
CA ARG A 159 -12.68 10.53 -15.02
C ARG A 159 -13.31 11.19 -16.25
N SER A 160 -13.83 10.37 -17.16
CA SER A 160 -14.63 10.86 -18.29
C SER A 160 -16.06 11.18 -17.85
N THR A 161 -16.59 12.35 -18.21
CA THR A 161 -18.02 12.66 -18.01
C THR A 161 -18.89 11.90 -19.01
N ALA A 162 -20.21 11.87 -18.79
CA ALA A 162 -21.17 11.30 -19.74
C ALA A 162 -21.16 12.03 -21.11
N GLU A 163 -20.66 13.26 -21.14
CA GLU A 163 -20.57 14.14 -22.32
C GLU A 163 -19.20 14.02 -23.02
N GLY A 164 -18.27 13.23 -22.47
CA GLY A 164 -16.95 12.95 -23.06
C GLY A 164 -15.83 13.88 -22.60
N GLU A 165 -16.11 14.90 -21.79
CA GLU A 165 -15.09 15.70 -21.11
C GLU A 165 -14.23 14.83 -20.17
N LEU A 166 -13.08 15.34 -19.74
CA LEU A 166 -12.19 14.66 -18.80
C LEU A 166 -12.00 15.53 -17.56
N ASN A 167 -12.53 15.11 -16.41
CA ASN A 167 -12.41 15.84 -15.15
C ASN A 167 -11.25 15.26 -14.32
N ALA A 168 -10.34 16.12 -13.86
CA ALA A 168 -9.38 15.81 -12.82
C ALA A 168 -9.95 16.14 -11.44
N HIS A 169 -9.89 15.17 -10.54
CA HIS A 169 -10.30 15.27 -9.15
C HIS A 169 -9.06 15.18 -8.25
N PHE A 170 -8.79 16.25 -7.50
CA PHE A 170 -7.73 16.31 -6.50
C PHE A 170 -8.36 16.22 -5.09
N ILE A 171 -7.82 15.36 -4.23
CA ILE A 171 -8.32 15.17 -2.85
C ILE A 171 -7.27 15.47 -1.77
N GLY A 172 -6.05 15.82 -2.17
CA GLY A 172 -4.99 16.20 -1.25
C GLY A 172 -3.67 16.57 -1.95
N ILE A 173 -2.71 17.00 -1.14
CA ILE A 173 -1.31 17.22 -1.50
C ILE A 173 -0.39 16.63 -0.42
N SER A 174 0.85 16.33 -0.79
CA SER A 174 1.94 16.05 0.16
C SER A 174 3.21 16.80 -0.24
N ALA A 175 3.93 17.31 0.76
CA ALA A 175 5.02 18.27 0.60
C ALA A 175 6.21 17.94 1.52
N SER A 176 7.42 18.22 1.04
CA SER A 176 8.68 18.10 1.78
C SER A 176 9.50 19.37 1.56
N PHE A 177 9.70 20.19 2.60
CA PHE A 177 10.38 21.49 2.54
C PHE A 177 11.27 21.74 3.77
N TYR A 178 12.00 22.86 3.79
CA TYR A 178 12.89 23.21 4.90
C TYR A 178 12.14 23.66 6.16
N GLY A 179 12.68 23.35 7.34
CA GLY A 179 12.25 23.96 8.60
C GLY A 179 12.62 25.45 8.67
N PRO A 180 11.95 26.25 9.52
CA PRO A 180 12.05 27.72 9.51
C PRO A 180 13.46 28.26 9.72
N ASP A 181 14.32 27.53 10.44
CA ASP A 181 15.71 27.91 10.73
C ASP A 181 16.73 27.34 9.73
N THR A 182 16.28 26.70 8.65
CA THR A 182 17.14 26.06 7.63
C THR A 182 16.87 26.64 6.25
N ARG A 183 17.94 26.84 5.45
CA ARG A 183 17.83 27.53 4.16
C ARG A 183 18.28 26.66 2.97
N GLY A 184 17.38 26.51 2.00
CA GLY A 184 17.53 25.82 0.71
C GLY A 184 17.89 26.72 -0.47
N LEU A 185 17.94 26.15 -1.68
CA LEU A 185 18.34 26.87 -2.91
C LEU A 185 17.46 28.09 -3.20
N GLU A 186 16.16 28.03 -2.92
CA GLU A 186 15.25 29.16 -3.17
C GLU A 186 15.40 30.32 -2.17
N SER A 187 16.03 30.06 -1.02
CA SER A 187 15.99 30.94 0.17
C SER A 187 17.31 31.66 0.48
N VAL A 188 18.38 31.38 -0.28
CA VAL A 188 19.69 32.03 -0.14
C VAL A 188 19.97 32.86 -1.40
N ASP A 189 20.20 34.16 -1.23
CA ASP A 189 20.61 35.05 -2.32
C ASP A 189 22.10 34.83 -2.67
N TRP A 190 22.42 33.68 -3.26
CA TRP A 190 23.79 33.30 -3.61
C TRP A 190 24.08 33.51 -5.09
N GLU A 191 24.89 34.53 -5.36
CA GLU A 191 25.27 34.95 -6.72
C GLU A 191 25.93 33.82 -7.54
N GLU A 192 26.61 32.84 -6.93
CA GLU A 192 27.24 31.74 -7.68
C GLU A 192 26.22 30.69 -8.18
N VAL A 193 25.09 30.50 -7.48
CA VAL A 193 23.94 29.70 -7.98
C VAL A 193 23.24 30.42 -9.13
N ARG A 194 23.08 31.74 -9.04
CA ARG A 194 22.44 32.54 -10.11
C ARG A 194 23.33 32.67 -11.35
N THR A 195 24.64 32.85 -11.18
CA THR A 195 25.56 33.14 -12.29
C THR A 195 26.30 31.92 -12.85
N LYS A 196 26.47 30.84 -12.09
CA LYS A 196 27.24 29.65 -12.50
C LYS A 196 26.66 28.29 -12.04
N PRO A 197 25.33 28.05 -12.18
CA PRO A 197 24.69 26.82 -11.66
C PRO A 197 25.32 25.52 -12.20
N ALA A 198 25.73 25.50 -13.47
CA ALA A 198 26.42 24.35 -14.06
C ALA A 198 27.79 24.05 -13.43
N GLN A 199 28.51 25.07 -12.92
CA GLN A 199 29.79 24.88 -12.23
C GLN A 199 29.58 24.31 -10.82
N LEU A 200 28.46 24.64 -10.15
CA LEU A 200 28.09 24.02 -8.88
C LEU A 200 27.68 22.56 -9.08
N LEU A 201 26.85 22.26 -10.10
CA LEU A 201 26.46 20.89 -10.44
C LEU A 201 27.69 19.99 -10.72
N ALA A 202 28.67 20.52 -11.46
CA ALA A 202 29.94 19.82 -11.72
C ALA A 202 30.79 19.58 -10.45
N GLN A 203 30.74 20.46 -9.44
CA GLN A 203 31.43 20.27 -8.16
C GLN A 203 30.76 19.16 -7.32
N LEU A 204 29.43 19.16 -7.24
CA LEU A 204 28.66 18.19 -6.46
C LEU A 204 28.92 16.72 -6.85
N HIS A 205 29.13 16.48 -8.14
CA HIS A 205 29.39 15.16 -8.75
C HIS A 205 30.86 14.95 -9.16
N SER A 206 31.78 15.80 -8.67
CA SER A 206 33.19 15.79 -9.09
C SER A 206 33.93 14.50 -8.72
N GLU A 207 34.86 14.08 -9.60
CA GLU A 207 35.68 12.87 -9.39
C GLU A 207 36.65 12.97 -8.21
N GLU A 208 36.90 14.17 -7.67
CA GLU A 208 37.63 14.38 -6.41
C GLU A 208 36.77 13.98 -5.21
N VAL A 209 35.57 14.57 -5.08
CA VAL A 209 34.59 14.20 -4.04
C VAL A 209 34.21 12.71 -4.14
N LYS A 210 34.05 12.16 -5.34
CA LYS A 210 33.77 10.72 -5.52
C LYS A 210 34.89 9.84 -4.97
N ARG A 211 36.17 10.19 -5.21
CA ARG A 211 37.32 9.45 -4.66
C ARG A 211 37.43 9.56 -3.14
N ASP A 212 37.14 10.73 -2.57
CA ASP A 212 37.10 10.91 -1.11
C ASP A 212 36.04 10.01 -0.46
N ILE A 213 34.82 9.98 -1.01
CA ILE A 213 33.72 9.12 -0.52
C ILE A 213 34.08 7.64 -0.66
N ALA A 214 34.65 7.25 -1.81
CA ALA A 214 35.09 5.88 -2.06
C ALA A 214 36.16 5.42 -1.04
N SER A 215 37.17 6.26 -0.81
CA SER A 215 38.23 6.03 0.18
C SER A 215 37.66 5.92 1.59
N MET A 216 36.84 6.89 2.02
CA MET A 216 36.20 6.95 3.33
C MET A 216 35.32 5.74 3.64
N LEU A 217 34.67 5.17 2.63
CA LEU A 217 33.80 4.00 2.77
C LEU A 217 34.53 2.67 2.47
N GLY A 218 35.79 2.67 2.05
CA GLY A 218 36.46 1.44 1.61
C GLY A 218 35.77 0.78 0.40
N LEU A 219 35.41 1.60 -0.59
CA LEU A 219 34.75 1.22 -1.84
C LEU A 219 35.72 1.46 -3.02
N THR A 220 35.69 0.60 -4.02
CA THR A 220 36.50 0.68 -5.25
C THR A 220 35.86 1.55 -6.33
N SER A 221 34.54 1.74 -6.29
CA SER A 221 33.82 2.75 -7.08
C SER A 221 32.54 3.19 -6.37
N ILE A 222 32.10 4.43 -6.60
CA ILE A 222 30.85 4.98 -6.04
C ILE A 222 30.08 5.82 -7.07
N SER A 223 28.80 6.01 -6.81
CA SER A 223 27.84 6.81 -7.54
C SER A 223 27.03 7.67 -6.55
N VAL A 224 26.73 8.91 -6.92
CA VAL A 224 25.91 9.83 -6.13
C VAL A 224 24.51 9.88 -6.76
N ARG A 225 23.49 9.44 -5.99
CA ARG A 225 22.09 9.32 -6.39
C ARG A 225 21.31 10.63 -6.31
N GLY A 226 21.74 11.52 -5.42
CA GLY A 226 21.15 12.83 -5.17
C GLY A 226 22.00 13.61 -4.17
N ALA A 227 21.93 14.94 -4.24
CA ALA A 227 22.67 15.85 -3.37
C ALA A 227 21.72 16.92 -2.81
N ARG A 228 21.61 16.99 -1.48
CA ARG A 228 20.83 18.01 -0.77
C ARG A 228 21.76 19.11 -0.27
N LEU A 229 21.51 20.34 -0.68
CA LEU A 229 22.25 21.54 -0.28
C LEU A 229 21.56 22.20 0.92
N ILE A 230 22.22 22.26 2.08
CA ILE A 230 21.68 22.90 3.30
C ILE A 230 22.61 24.03 3.72
N TRP A 231 22.09 25.25 3.82
CA TRP A 231 22.83 26.37 4.42
C TRP A 231 22.67 26.33 5.95
N VAL A 232 23.79 26.44 6.68
CA VAL A 232 23.85 26.39 8.14
C VAL A 232 24.38 27.72 8.67
N ASP A 233 23.51 28.46 9.36
CA ASP A 233 23.87 29.78 9.87
C ASP A 233 24.93 29.70 10.98
N GLY A 234 26.07 30.35 10.73
CA GLY A 234 27.24 30.37 11.63
C GLY A 234 28.47 29.63 11.12
N GLU A 235 28.37 28.81 10.06
CA GLU A 235 29.54 28.15 9.43
C GLU A 235 30.01 28.82 8.12
N ASP A 236 29.20 29.68 7.51
CA ASP A 236 29.45 30.35 6.20
C ASP A 236 29.78 29.40 5.02
N GLU A 237 29.54 28.10 5.15
CA GLU A 237 29.69 27.09 4.10
C GLU A 237 28.42 26.23 3.96
N TRP A 238 28.04 25.89 2.72
CA TRP A 238 26.95 24.93 2.46
C TRP A 238 27.33 23.53 2.96
N GLN A 239 26.47 22.90 3.74
CA GLN A 239 26.52 21.47 3.98
C GLN A 239 25.83 20.71 2.84
N VAL A 240 26.35 19.52 2.50
CA VAL A 240 25.88 18.70 1.37
C VAL A 240 25.72 17.25 1.79
N GLU A 241 24.47 16.82 1.98
CA GLU A 241 24.12 15.42 2.14
C GLU A 241 24.14 14.76 0.75
N ARG A 242 24.97 13.73 0.57
CA ARG A 242 25.04 12.92 -0.66
C ARG A 242 24.62 11.49 -0.33
N ARG A 243 23.56 11.03 -1.01
CA ARG A 243 23.10 9.63 -0.99
C ARG A 243 23.70 8.90 -2.18
N GLY A 244 24.04 7.62 -2.05
CA GLY A 244 24.80 6.94 -3.10
C GLY A 244 24.85 5.42 -3.00
N THR A 245 25.41 4.81 -4.04
CA THR A 245 25.73 3.37 -4.08
C THR A 245 27.15 3.15 -4.57
N GLY A 246 27.81 2.08 -4.14
CA GLY A 246 29.20 1.81 -4.53
C GLY A 246 29.66 0.40 -4.17
N ARG A 247 30.72 -0.07 -4.82
CA ARG A 247 31.20 -1.46 -4.72
C ARG A 247 32.46 -1.54 -3.88
N SER A 248 32.69 -2.62 -3.13
CA SER A 248 34.04 -2.98 -2.64
C SER A 248 34.48 -4.30 -3.27
N HIS A 249 35.79 -4.56 -3.27
CA HIS A 249 36.26 -5.93 -3.42
C HIS A 249 36.09 -6.70 -2.11
N SER A 250 35.72 -7.98 -2.22
CA SER A 250 35.97 -8.99 -1.20
C SER A 250 37.39 -9.53 -1.30
N SER A 251 37.86 -10.27 -0.30
CA SER A 251 39.10 -11.05 -0.38
C SER A 251 39.01 -12.26 -1.33
N SER A 252 37.83 -12.58 -1.87
CA SER A 252 37.61 -13.57 -2.93
C SER A 252 37.58 -12.98 -4.35
N GLY A 253 37.69 -11.65 -4.49
CA GLY A 253 37.66 -10.96 -5.80
C GLY A 253 36.26 -10.63 -6.33
N GLU A 254 35.20 -10.99 -5.60
CA GLU A 254 33.83 -10.59 -5.94
C GLU A 254 33.57 -9.12 -5.56
N ALA A 255 32.73 -8.45 -6.35
CA ALA A 255 32.39 -7.04 -6.16
C ALA A 255 31.09 -6.90 -5.35
N ILE A 256 31.22 -6.66 -4.04
CA ILE A 256 30.09 -6.50 -3.12
C ILE A 256 29.52 -5.08 -3.27
N SER A 257 28.23 -4.97 -3.55
CA SER A 257 27.57 -3.65 -3.70
C SER A 257 27.01 -3.14 -2.37
N TYR A 258 27.12 -1.82 -2.17
CA TYR A 258 26.65 -1.12 -0.97
C TYR A 258 25.80 0.11 -1.30
N PHE A 259 24.82 0.41 -0.45
CA PHE A 259 24.17 1.73 -0.34
C PHE A 259 24.84 2.55 0.77
N PHE A 260 24.94 3.87 0.62
CA PHE A 260 25.50 4.78 1.63
C PHE A 260 24.86 6.17 1.65
N THR A 261 25.07 6.87 2.77
CA THR A 261 24.81 8.31 2.91
C THR A 261 26.00 8.99 3.59
N VAL A 262 26.40 10.17 3.12
CA VAL A 262 27.45 11.02 3.70
C VAL A 262 27.00 12.48 3.77
N VAL A 263 27.54 13.27 4.70
CA VAL A 263 27.34 14.74 4.78
C VAL A 263 28.70 15.42 4.77
N GLY A 264 28.92 16.33 3.82
CA GLY A 264 30.13 17.13 3.69
C GLY A 264 29.82 18.53 3.19
N THR A 265 30.61 19.06 2.26
CA THR A 265 30.40 20.39 1.63
C THR A 265 30.48 20.24 0.10
N PRO A 266 30.23 21.26 -0.74
CA PRO A 266 30.23 21.09 -2.21
C PRO A 266 31.55 20.53 -2.76
N LYS A 267 32.66 20.74 -2.04
CA LYS A 267 34.03 20.36 -2.43
C LYS A 267 34.60 19.20 -1.60
N LYS A 268 33.88 18.65 -0.61
CA LYS A 268 34.39 17.63 0.33
C LYS A 268 33.35 16.56 0.68
N ALA A 269 33.82 15.33 0.93
CA ALA A 269 32.97 14.19 1.31
C ALA A 269 32.42 14.25 2.75
N GLY A 270 33.20 14.79 3.71
CA GLY A 270 32.78 15.00 5.10
C GLY A 270 32.71 13.73 5.96
N LYS A 271 31.51 13.33 6.39
CA LYS A 271 31.24 12.29 7.40
C LYS A 271 30.20 11.28 6.90
N VAL A 272 30.43 9.99 7.18
CA VAL A 272 29.46 8.91 6.90
C VAL A 272 28.26 8.94 7.86
N LEU A 273 27.05 8.79 7.32
CA LEU A 273 25.81 8.55 8.07
C LEU A 273 25.31 7.10 7.95
N GLY A 274 25.65 6.34 6.90
CA GLY A 274 25.24 4.93 6.81
C GLY A 274 25.91 4.13 5.69
N ARG A 275 25.90 2.79 5.81
CA ARG A 275 26.38 1.80 4.82
C ARG A 275 25.64 0.45 4.97
N VAL A 276 25.15 -0.15 3.87
CA VAL A 276 24.39 -1.44 3.80
C VAL A 276 24.85 -2.28 2.60
N MET A 277 24.71 -3.63 2.58
CA MET A 277 25.45 -4.59 1.69
C MET A 277 24.57 -5.63 0.96
N LEU A 278 24.93 -6.10 -0.26
CA LEU A 278 24.11 -6.98 -1.15
C LEU A 278 24.94 -8.02 -2.01
N GLN A 279 24.47 -9.28 -2.22
CA GLN A 279 24.99 -10.33 -3.17
C GLN A 279 24.03 -11.55 -3.53
N ALA A 280 24.21 -12.22 -4.70
CA ALA A 280 23.20 -12.80 -5.66
C ALA A 280 22.89 -14.37 -5.79
N HIS A 281 22.01 -14.75 -6.77
CA HIS A 281 21.72 -16.06 -7.51
C HIS A 281 21.06 -17.34 -6.85
N ALA A 282 20.32 -18.32 -7.50
CA ALA A 282 19.06 -18.32 -8.37
C ALA A 282 18.35 -19.75 -8.87
N VAL A 283 17.02 -19.93 -9.32
CA VAL A 283 16.11 -21.06 -10.06
C VAL A 283 15.29 -22.34 -9.54
N GLY A 284 13.93 -22.57 -9.81
CA GLY A 284 13.22 -23.53 -10.82
C GLY A 284 12.10 -24.70 -10.57
N ASP A 285 11.00 -24.94 -11.38
CA ASP A 285 9.65 -25.64 -11.06
C ASP A 285 9.16 -27.11 -11.41
N ALA A 286 8.06 -27.58 -10.71
CA ALA A 286 7.41 -28.94 -10.50
C ALA A 286 6.13 -28.97 -9.55
N ARG A 287 5.76 -30.12 -8.91
CA ARG A 287 4.63 -30.28 -7.92
C ARG A 287 4.88 -29.58 -6.56
N LEU A 288 3.83 -29.07 -5.91
CA LEU A 288 3.95 -28.08 -4.82
C LEU A 288 2.94 -28.16 -3.68
N PHE A 289 3.26 -27.46 -2.58
CA PHE A 289 2.28 -26.94 -1.63
C PHE A 289 1.60 -25.70 -2.25
N PRO A 290 0.26 -25.69 -2.47
CA PRO A 290 -0.45 -24.51 -2.98
C PRO A 290 -0.67 -23.42 -1.90
N ILE A 291 -0.44 -23.79 -0.64
CA ILE A 291 -0.41 -22.96 0.57
C ILE A 291 0.36 -23.75 1.64
N ASP A 292 0.95 -23.09 2.64
CA ASP A 292 1.74 -23.71 3.71
C ASP A 292 1.02 -24.93 4.38
N PRO A 293 1.72 -26.05 4.65
CA PRO A 293 1.09 -27.24 5.24
C PRO A 293 0.30 -27.00 6.56
N PRO A 294 0.72 -26.12 7.49
CA PRO A 294 -0.09 -25.75 8.66
C PRO A 294 -1.43 -25.08 8.30
N SER A 295 -1.51 -24.27 7.25
CA SER A 295 -2.77 -23.71 6.75
C SER A 295 -3.69 -24.76 6.13
N GLN A 296 -3.18 -25.91 5.67
CA GLN A 296 -4.01 -27.00 5.12
C GLN A 296 -4.57 -27.93 6.22
N ALA A 297 -3.82 -28.18 7.30
CA ALA A 297 -4.11 -29.29 8.21
C ALA A 297 -5.38 -29.08 9.09
N THR A 298 -6.36 -29.98 8.97
CA THR A 298 -7.67 -29.94 9.64
C THR A 298 -7.63 -30.51 11.08
N ASN A 299 -6.99 -29.78 11.98
CA ASN A 299 -6.92 -29.99 13.44
C ASN A 299 -6.18 -31.25 13.96
N GLN A 300 -5.93 -32.29 13.15
CA GLN A 300 -5.09 -33.42 13.59
C GLN A 300 -3.59 -33.20 13.34
N GLY A 301 -2.92 -32.69 14.37
CA GLY A 301 -1.47 -32.82 14.52
C GLY A 301 -0.62 -31.79 13.77
N TYR A 302 -0.64 -30.53 14.22
CA TYR A 302 0.33 -29.48 13.83
C TYR A 302 1.80 -29.93 13.89
N GLY A 303 2.13 -30.89 14.76
CA GLY A 303 3.44 -31.53 14.79
C GLY A 303 3.86 -32.20 13.47
N LYS A 304 2.92 -32.75 12.68
CA LYS A 304 3.13 -33.47 11.41
C LYS A 304 3.29 -32.55 10.19
N SER A 305 2.85 -31.30 10.27
CA SER A 305 2.92 -30.33 9.17
C SER A 305 4.19 -29.46 9.21
N ARG A 306 5.24 -29.85 9.95
CA ARG A 306 6.49 -29.08 10.12
C ARG A 306 7.49 -29.31 8.98
N PRO A 307 8.38 -28.36 8.64
CA PRO A 307 9.43 -28.55 7.64
C PRO A 307 10.31 -29.79 7.87
N SER A 308 10.60 -30.12 9.14
CA SER A 308 11.47 -31.24 9.54
C SER A 308 10.85 -32.65 9.40
N ARG A 309 9.79 -32.82 8.61
CA ARG A 309 9.01 -34.06 8.45
C ARG A 309 9.45 -34.85 7.23
N SER A 310 9.07 -36.12 7.12
CA SER A 310 9.49 -36.93 5.96
C SER A 310 8.80 -36.47 4.68
N ASP A 311 9.41 -36.81 3.54
CA ASP A 311 8.78 -36.67 2.23
C ASP A 311 7.40 -37.34 2.18
N ASP A 312 7.22 -38.51 2.81
CA ASP A 312 5.91 -39.19 2.89
C ASP A 312 4.90 -38.44 3.76
N GLU A 313 5.33 -37.84 4.88
CA GLU A 313 4.47 -36.99 5.74
C GLU A 313 4.09 -35.69 5.03
N LEU A 314 4.96 -35.16 4.15
CA LEU A 314 4.77 -33.88 3.48
C LEU A 314 4.07 -34.00 2.12
N ASP A 315 4.22 -35.08 1.37
CA ASP A 315 3.58 -35.24 0.05
C ASP A 315 2.05 -35.27 0.13
N TYR A 316 1.48 -35.58 1.30
CA TYR A 316 0.05 -35.44 1.61
C TYR A 316 -0.47 -34.00 1.37
N TYR A 317 0.36 -32.99 1.63
CA TYR A 317 0.01 -31.56 1.47
C TYR A 317 0.34 -31.02 0.06
N ARG A 318 0.87 -31.86 -0.85
CA ARG A 318 1.24 -31.43 -2.21
C ARG A 318 0.14 -31.70 -3.22
N THR A 319 -0.27 -30.67 -3.94
CA THR A 319 -1.15 -30.78 -5.13
C THR A 319 -0.32 -30.82 -6.42
N THR A 320 -0.99 -31.08 -7.54
CA THR A 320 -0.39 -30.96 -8.88
C THR A 320 -0.85 -29.64 -9.47
N VAL A 321 0.09 -28.73 -9.73
CA VAL A 321 -0.15 -27.42 -10.32
C VAL A 321 -0.09 -27.53 -11.85
N SER A 322 -1.06 -26.93 -12.55
CA SER A 322 -1.09 -26.77 -14.00
C SER A 322 -0.43 -25.45 -14.43
N GLY A 323 -0.01 -25.35 -15.69
CA GLY A 323 0.59 -24.12 -16.25
C GLY A 323 2.12 -24.00 -16.11
N LEU A 324 2.79 -24.95 -15.44
CA LEU A 324 4.25 -24.99 -15.36
C LEU A 324 4.91 -25.41 -16.70
N PRO A 325 6.15 -24.98 -17.00
CA PRO A 325 6.78 -25.27 -18.28
C PRO A 325 7.05 -26.78 -18.51
N TYR A 326 6.49 -27.33 -19.58
CA TYR A 326 6.66 -28.75 -19.93
C TYR A 326 7.94 -28.99 -20.76
N TYR A 327 8.83 -29.84 -20.23
CA TYR A 327 10.02 -30.48 -20.86
C TYR A 327 11.02 -29.61 -21.65
N PRO A 328 12.30 -29.80 -21.32
CA PRO A 328 12.96 -28.90 -20.39
C PRO A 328 12.95 -27.46 -20.94
N ARG A 329 12.32 -26.54 -20.21
CA ARG A 329 12.27 -25.12 -20.58
C ARG A 329 12.82 -24.22 -19.48
N PRO A 330 13.43 -23.07 -19.84
CA PRO A 330 13.76 -22.01 -18.91
C PRO A 330 12.58 -21.62 -18.03
N LEU A 331 12.85 -21.44 -16.74
CA LEU A 331 11.85 -21.06 -15.76
C LEU A 331 11.76 -19.54 -15.68
N VAL A 332 11.00 -19.05 -16.65
CA VAL A 332 10.90 -17.68 -17.11
C VAL A 332 9.43 -17.32 -17.32
N LEU A 333 8.99 -16.20 -16.78
CA LEU A 333 7.66 -15.64 -17.02
C LEU A 333 7.82 -14.44 -17.95
N SER A 334 7.22 -14.53 -19.13
CA SER A 334 7.23 -13.45 -20.12
C SER A 334 5.81 -13.16 -20.59
N SER A 335 5.46 -11.88 -20.72
CA SER A 335 4.17 -11.42 -21.24
C SER A 335 4.31 -9.99 -21.76
N GLY A 336 3.45 -9.59 -22.71
CA GLY A 336 3.52 -8.28 -23.36
C GLY A 336 4.76 -8.01 -24.23
N GLY A 337 5.71 -8.95 -24.28
CA GLY A 337 7.04 -8.76 -24.89
C GLY A 337 8.17 -8.63 -23.87
N HIS A 338 7.85 -8.43 -22.59
CA HIS A 338 8.82 -8.28 -21.50
C HIS A 338 9.05 -9.61 -20.77
N GLU A 339 10.24 -9.78 -20.21
CA GLU A 339 10.53 -10.83 -19.25
C GLU A 339 10.27 -10.31 -17.83
N TRP A 340 9.22 -10.80 -17.18
CA TRP A 340 8.80 -10.34 -15.85
C TRP A 340 9.57 -11.04 -14.73
N LEU A 341 9.70 -12.36 -14.84
CA LEU A 341 10.35 -13.20 -13.84
C LEU A 341 11.42 -14.06 -14.49
N ARG A 342 12.65 -13.95 -14.01
CA ARG A 342 13.70 -14.92 -14.29
C ARG A 342 14.17 -15.53 -13.00
N VAL A 343 14.49 -16.81 -13.07
CA VAL A 343 14.94 -17.60 -11.94
C VAL A 343 16.24 -18.19 -12.60
N VAL A 344 17.46 -17.76 -12.20
CA VAL A 344 18.82 -17.99 -12.87
C VAL A 344 19.88 -18.93 -12.19
N GLN A 345 20.86 -19.61 -12.81
CA GLN A 345 21.54 -20.76 -12.15
C GLN A 345 22.36 -20.45 -10.87
N CYS A 346 22.51 -21.49 -10.02
CA CYS A 346 22.98 -21.42 -8.62
C CYS A 346 24.40 -22.02 -8.35
N PRO A 347 25.44 -21.72 -9.16
CA PRO A 347 26.72 -22.45 -9.15
C PRO A 347 27.52 -22.35 -7.84
N GLY A 348 27.23 -21.38 -6.97
CA GLY A 348 27.89 -21.25 -5.66
C GLY A 348 27.29 -22.14 -4.55
N PHE A 349 26.10 -22.71 -4.77
CA PHE A 349 25.33 -23.39 -3.73
C PHE A 349 24.79 -24.77 -4.14
N VAL A 350 24.71 -25.07 -5.44
CA VAL A 350 24.17 -26.34 -5.96
C VAL A 350 25.14 -26.97 -6.95
N LEU A 351 25.61 -28.19 -6.65
CA LEU A 351 26.59 -28.92 -7.48
C LEU A 351 26.10 -29.14 -8.92
N ALA A 352 24.79 -29.34 -9.11
CA ALA A 352 24.18 -29.54 -10.43
C ALA A 352 24.15 -28.26 -11.30
N ASP A 353 24.38 -27.09 -10.70
CA ASP A 353 24.45 -25.80 -11.40
C ASP A 353 25.91 -25.34 -11.65
N HIS A 354 26.92 -26.12 -11.23
CA HIS A 354 28.34 -25.80 -11.44
C HIS A 354 28.69 -25.63 -12.94
N GLY A 355 29.43 -24.57 -13.26
CA GLY A 355 29.84 -24.25 -14.63
C GLY A 355 28.77 -23.53 -15.47
N ALA A 356 27.57 -23.27 -14.92
CA ALA A 356 26.57 -22.45 -15.57
C ALA A 356 27.04 -20.98 -15.71
N PRO A 357 26.68 -20.28 -16.80
CA PRO A 357 26.89 -18.83 -16.91
C PRO A 357 26.10 -18.07 -15.85
N ALA A 358 26.65 -16.96 -15.33
CA ALA A 358 25.91 -16.04 -14.47
C ALA A 358 24.63 -15.55 -15.18
N ASN A 359 23.53 -15.41 -14.43
CA ASN A 359 22.21 -15.00 -14.94
C ASN A 359 21.60 -15.86 -16.07
N SER A 360 22.09 -17.10 -16.28
CA SER A 360 21.45 -18.09 -17.16
C SER A 360 20.21 -18.73 -16.51
N PRO A 361 19.06 -18.93 -17.19
CA PRO A 361 17.93 -19.62 -16.58
C PRO A 361 18.09 -21.16 -16.65
N LYS A 362 18.00 -21.82 -15.49
CA LYS A 362 17.88 -23.28 -15.37
C LYS A 362 16.58 -23.75 -16.00
N SER A 363 16.61 -24.97 -16.50
CA SER A 363 15.44 -25.77 -16.81
C SER A 363 15.38 -26.94 -15.83
N VAL A 364 14.26 -27.14 -15.14
CA VAL A 364 14.02 -28.37 -14.37
C VAL A 364 13.35 -29.39 -15.30
N ASN A 365 13.73 -30.66 -15.16
CA ASN A 365 13.19 -31.74 -15.98
C ASN A 365 11.97 -32.37 -15.28
N LEU A 366 10.79 -32.24 -15.90
CA LEU A 366 9.54 -32.81 -15.41
C LEU A 366 9.01 -33.91 -16.34
N PRO A 367 9.52 -35.15 -16.22
CA PRO A 367 8.83 -36.30 -16.79
C PRO A 367 7.39 -36.35 -16.26
N GLY A 368 6.42 -36.48 -17.16
CA GLY A 368 5.00 -36.30 -16.87
C GLY A 368 4.47 -37.26 -15.80
N GLY A 369 4.49 -36.82 -14.53
CA GLY A 369 4.05 -37.58 -13.36
C GLY A 369 5.13 -37.89 -12.32
N THR A 370 6.43 -37.77 -12.63
CA THR A 370 7.48 -37.96 -11.61
C THR A 370 7.61 -36.72 -10.73
N LYS A 371 7.47 -36.92 -9.41
CA LYS A 371 7.60 -35.88 -8.40
C LYS A 371 9.09 -35.70 -8.04
N PRO A 372 9.65 -34.47 -7.99
CA PRO A 372 10.88 -34.28 -7.22
C PRO A 372 10.59 -34.52 -5.72
N PRO A 373 11.55 -35.06 -4.95
CA PRO A 373 11.45 -35.13 -3.49
C PRO A 373 11.21 -33.76 -2.86
N VAL A 374 10.44 -33.65 -1.78
CA VAL A 374 10.28 -32.39 -1.02
C VAL A 374 11.64 -31.93 -0.49
N HIS A 375 12.46 -32.88 -0.06
CA HIS A 375 13.89 -32.70 0.21
C HIS A 375 14.73 -32.84 -1.07
N SER A 376 14.55 -31.89 -2.01
CA SER A 376 15.43 -31.76 -3.17
C SER A 376 15.70 -30.32 -3.55
N ASP A 377 16.85 -30.10 -4.19
CA ASP A 377 17.18 -28.82 -4.81
C ASP A 377 16.15 -28.43 -5.88
N ASP A 378 15.70 -29.38 -6.69
CA ASP A 378 14.58 -29.15 -7.59
C ASP A 378 13.32 -28.72 -6.80
N PHE A 379 12.83 -29.40 -5.76
CA PHE A 379 11.62 -28.92 -5.05
C PHE A 379 11.74 -27.52 -4.39
N ALA A 380 12.92 -27.12 -3.93
CA ALA A 380 13.13 -25.77 -3.42
C ALA A 380 13.16 -24.73 -4.54
N ALA A 381 13.86 -25.06 -5.63
CA ALA A 381 13.78 -24.38 -6.91
C ALA A 381 12.33 -24.15 -7.31
N VAL A 382 11.50 -25.17 -7.08
CA VAL A 382 10.12 -25.24 -7.54
C VAL A 382 9.17 -24.32 -6.83
N SER A 383 9.45 -24.04 -5.58
CA SER A 383 8.57 -23.17 -4.83
C SER A 383 8.82 -21.71 -5.15
N ALA A 384 9.93 -21.38 -5.84
CA ALA A 384 10.31 -20.01 -6.17
C ALA A 384 9.58 -19.45 -7.39
N PHE A 385 9.55 -20.14 -8.55
CA PHE A 385 8.87 -19.56 -9.73
C PHE A 385 7.34 -19.59 -9.53
N TYR A 386 6.74 -20.64 -9.00
CA TYR A 386 5.29 -20.67 -8.74
C TYR A 386 4.83 -19.57 -7.78
N ASN A 387 5.35 -19.53 -6.54
CA ASN A 387 4.82 -18.61 -5.53
C ASN A 387 5.03 -17.14 -5.93
N VAL A 388 6.11 -16.80 -6.64
CA VAL A 388 6.33 -15.43 -7.13
C VAL A 388 5.64 -15.14 -8.47
N SER A 389 5.43 -16.12 -9.36
CA SER A 389 4.60 -15.89 -10.56
C SER A 389 3.20 -15.39 -10.21
N ARG A 390 2.69 -15.78 -9.03
CA ARG A 390 1.39 -15.35 -8.50
C ARG A 390 1.32 -13.86 -8.16
N ILE A 391 2.41 -13.15 -7.84
CA ILE A 391 2.34 -11.67 -7.73
C ILE A 391 2.23 -11.01 -9.11
N PHE A 392 3.01 -11.44 -10.10
CA PHE A 392 2.91 -10.90 -11.46
C PHE A 392 1.54 -11.17 -12.09
N ASN A 393 1.01 -12.37 -11.89
CA ASN A 393 -0.34 -12.73 -12.33
C ASN A 393 -1.41 -11.91 -11.59
N ARG A 394 -1.25 -11.63 -10.28
CA ARG A 394 -2.18 -10.78 -9.52
C ARG A 394 -2.12 -9.31 -9.92
N LEU A 395 -0.93 -8.75 -10.17
CA LEU A 395 -0.78 -7.38 -10.71
C LEU A 395 -1.57 -7.25 -12.02
N ALA A 396 -1.29 -8.13 -12.99
CA ALA A 396 -2.01 -8.16 -14.27
C ALA A 396 -3.52 -8.38 -14.10
N ALA A 397 -3.95 -9.28 -13.21
CA ALA A 397 -5.36 -9.55 -12.95
C ALA A 397 -6.10 -8.43 -12.19
N TYR A 398 -5.38 -7.57 -11.47
CA TYR A 398 -5.92 -6.32 -10.89
C TYR A 398 -5.92 -5.15 -11.90
N GLY A 399 -5.40 -5.37 -13.12
CA GLY A 399 -5.26 -4.34 -14.16
C GLY A 399 -4.01 -3.49 -14.06
N LEU A 400 -3.09 -3.83 -13.15
CA LEU A 400 -1.80 -3.17 -12.94
C LEU A 400 -0.76 -3.83 -13.85
N ASP A 401 -0.38 -3.16 -14.93
CA ASP A 401 0.65 -3.67 -15.83
C ASP A 401 2.01 -3.81 -15.11
N PRO A 402 2.65 -5.00 -15.09
CA PRO A 402 3.90 -5.17 -14.34
C PRO A 402 5.08 -4.36 -14.85
N PHE A 403 5.17 -4.03 -16.14
CA PHE A 403 6.24 -3.17 -16.65
C PHE A 403 6.03 -1.73 -16.16
N ALA A 404 4.83 -1.19 -16.28
CA ALA A 404 4.48 0.13 -15.75
C ALA A 404 4.56 0.20 -14.21
N TYR A 405 4.28 -0.91 -13.50
CA TYR A 405 4.43 -0.99 -12.05
C TYR A 405 5.90 -0.92 -11.61
N PHE A 406 6.77 -1.64 -12.33
CA PHE A 406 8.20 -1.68 -12.11
C PHE A 406 8.85 -0.45 -12.76
N ARG A 407 8.59 0.73 -12.19
CA ARG A 407 9.12 2.04 -12.62
C ARG A 407 10.60 2.21 -12.30
N ILE A 408 11.00 1.88 -11.07
CA ILE A 408 12.36 2.20 -10.57
C ILE A 408 13.30 1.01 -10.70
N GLY A 409 12.89 -0.17 -10.24
CA GLY A 409 13.62 -1.40 -10.48
C GLY A 409 13.33 -1.98 -11.88
N SER A 410 14.33 -2.52 -12.56
CA SER A 410 14.17 -3.19 -13.86
C SER A 410 13.64 -4.62 -13.72
N LEU A 411 13.03 -5.10 -14.80
CA LEU A 411 12.62 -6.48 -15.01
C LEU A 411 13.62 -7.19 -15.94
N PRO A 412 13.83 -8.52 -15.83
CA PRO A 412 13.15 -9.44 -14.91
C PRO A 412 13.65 -9.35 -13.47
N LEU A 413 12.74 -9.57 -12.52
CA LEU A 413 13.11 -9.95 -11.16
C LEU A 413 13.87 -11.27 -11.19
N ARG A 414 15.04 -11.35 -10.55
CA ARG A 414 15.88 -12.57 -10.44
C ARG A 414 15.62 -13.31 -9.13
N LEU A 415 15.24 -14.59 -9.19
CA LEU A 415 14.88 -15.37 -7.98
C LEU A 415 15.83 -16.50 -7.65
N ALA A 416 16.05 -16.74 -6.35
CA ALA A 416 17.06 -17.63 -5.82
C ALA A 416 16.71 -18.62 -4.72
N TYR A 417 16.38 -19.84 -5.14
CA TYR A 417 16.04 -20.99 -4.30
C TYR A 417 17.11 -21.51 -3.34
N ARG A 418 18.39 -21.16 -3.58
CA ARG A 418 19.50 -21.33 -2.63
C ARG A 418 20.32 -20.06 -2.63
N SER A 419 20.65 -19.54 -1.46
CA SER A 419 21.67 -18.51 -1.33
C SER A 419 22.29 -18.50 0.06
N GLY A 420 23.58 -18.12 0.13
CA GLY A 420 24.36 -17.99 1.35
C GLY A 420 24.19 -16.61 1.99
N MET A 421 23.10 -16.39 2.72
CA MET A 421 22.87 -15.12 3.43
C MET A 421 23.71 -14.98 4.72
N GLN A 422 24.32 -13.81 4.91
CA GLN A 422 25.15 -13.50 6.07
C GLN A 422 24.32 -13.07 7.29
N ALA A 423 23.62 -14.04 7.91
CA ALA A 423 22.90 -13.87 9.17
C ALA A 423 23.58 -14.65 10.29
N GLY A 424 24.46 -13.99 11.07
CA GLY A 424 25.24 -14.63 12.14
C GLY A 424 26.41 -15.50 11.63
N PRO A 425 27.05 -16.31 12.50
CA PRO A 425 28.28 -17.04 12.20
C PRO A 425 28.10 -18.32 11.35
N GLY A 426 27.05 -18.37 10.52
CA GLY A 426 26.79 -19.48 9.60
C GLY A 426 27.68 -19.44 8.36
N LYS A 427 28.02 -20.63 7.84
CA LYS A 427 28.53 -20.82 6.47
C LYS A 427 27.59 -21.75 5.70
N ASP A 428 27.66 -21.74 4.38
CA ASP A 428 26.97 -22.66 3.46
C ASP A 428 25.42 -22.56 3.48
N GLY A 429 24.85 -21.35 3.60
CA GLY A 429 23.39 -21.13 3.51
C GLY A 429 22.56 -21.75 4.65
N ARG A 430 23.20 -22.16 5.74
CA ARG A 430 22.60 -22.85 6.90
C ARG A 430 21.82 -21.88 7.80
N THR A 431 20.78 -21.26 7.28
CA THR A 431 19.86 -20.36 8.02
C THR A 431 18.44 -20.44 7.45
N VAL A 432 17.45 -20.13 8.30
CA VAL A 432 16.05 -19.97 7.89
C VAL A 432 15.82 -18.48 7.64
N ASN A 433 15.97 -18.05 6.40
CA ASN A 433 15.94 -16.65 6.00
C ASN A 433 15.66 -16.49 4.50
N ALA A 434 15.21 -15.30 4.10
CA ALA A 434 15.32 -14.77 2.75
C ALA A 434 15.71 -13.28 2.77
N CYS A 435 16.00 -12.69 1.60
CA CYS A 435 16.12 -11.24 1.44
C CYS A 435 15.96 -10.79 -0.03
N VAL A 436 15.42 -9.59 -0.25
CA VAL A 436 15.46 -8.89 -1.55
C VAL A 436 16.66 -7.96 -1.63
N GLN A 437 17.20 -7.79 -2.84
CA GLN A 437 18.40 -7.03 -3.14
C GLN A 437 18.28 -6.28 -4.46
N VAL A 438 19.20 -5.34 -4.68
CA VAL A 438 19.19 -4.43 -5.83
C VAL A 438 20.61 -4.25 -6.39
N ASP A 439 20.80 -4.51 -7.67
CA ASP A 439 22.06 -4.36 -8.40
C ASP A 439 21.91 -3.39 -9.60
N GLY A 440 22.83 -3.44 -10.57
CA GLY A 440 22.74 -2.65 -11.82
C GLY A 440 23.07 -1.16 -11.68
N TRP A 441 22.42 -0.47 -10.74
CA TRP A 441 22.57 0.94 -10.32
C TRP A 441 23.62 1.77 -11.10
N PRO A 442 23.21 2.50 -12.17
CA PRO A 442 24.13 3.18 -13.09
C PRO A 442 24.83 4.39 -12.45
N PHE A 443 25.98 4.81 -12.97
CA PHE A 443 26.92 5.67 -12.23
C PHE A 443 26.49 7.13 -12.05
N ASP A 444 25.71 7.70 -12.96
CA ASP A 444 25.10 9.01 -12.79
C ASP A 444 23.57 8.88 -12.93
N PHE A 445 22.83 9.48 -11.99
CA PHE A 445 21.36 9.45 -11.95
C PHE A 445 20.75 10.81 -12.36
N VAL A 446 21.59 11.80 -12.71
CA VAL A 446 21.21 13.21 -12.97
C VAL A 446 21.31 13.52 -14.47
N GLY A 447 20.50 12.82 -15.26
CA GLY A 447 20.50 12.88 -16.72
C GLY A 447 19.61 11.81 -17.36
N PRO A 448 19.64 11.68 -18.70
CA PRO A 448 18.96 10.61 -19.40
C PRO A 448 19.34 9.24 -18.82
N THR A 449 18.35 8.37 -18.72
CA THR A 449 18.46 7.00 -18.21
C THR A 449 17.57 6.14 -19.09
N ALA A 450 18.13 5.21 -19.85
CA ALA A 450 17.33 4.34 -20.71
C ALA A 450 16.59 3.28 -19.87
N VAL A 451 15.51 2.71 -20.42
CA VAL A 451 14.68 1.69 -19.73
C VAL A 451 15.51 0.49 -19.24
N GLY A 452 16.58 0.13 -19.97
CA GLY A 452 17.48 -0.99 -19.66
C GLY A 452 18.57 -0.69 -18.61
N ASP A 453 18.87 0.58 -18.34
CA ASP A 453 19.92 0.97 -17.36
C ASP A 453 19.41 1.00 -15.92
N ARG A 454 18.10 0.81 -15.73
CA ARG A 454 17.44 0.86 -14.42
C ARG A 454 17.92 -0.29 -13.51
N PRO A 455 18.09 -0.05 -12.19
CA PRO A 455 18.67 -1.01 -11.26
C PRO A 455 17.90 -2.33 -11.20
N GLY A 456 18.60 -3.45 -11.35
CA GLY A 456 17.99 -4.78 -11.32
C GLY A 456 17.68 -5.25 -9.91
N MET A 457 16.78 -6.22 -9.76
CA MET A 457 16.39 -6.80 -8.47
C MET A 457 16.65 -8.29 -8.41
N GLU A 458 17.10 -8.76 -7.25
CA GLU A 458 17.22 -10.17 -6.91
C GLU A 458 16.49 -10.52 -5.60
N MET A 459 16.05 -11.77 -5.42
CA MET A 459 15.44 -12.28 -4.19
C MET A 459 16.05 -13.63 -3.81
N HIS A 460 16.60 -13.72 -2.60
CA HIS A 460 17.42 -14.83 -2.11
C HIS A 460 16.70 -15.63 -1.05
N LEU A 461 16.67 -16.94 -1.22
CA LEU A 461 15.90 -17.91 -0.46
C LEU A 461 16.86 -18.98 0.05
N ALA A 462 16.93 -19.20 1.37
CA ALA A 462 17.70 -20.29 1.97
C ALA A 462 16.79 -21.49 2.31
N TRP A 463 16.92 -22.05 3.51
CA TRP A 463 16.28 -23.31 3.89
C TRP A 463 15.07 -23.07 4.80
N ALA A 464 14.06 -23.93 4.76
CA ALA A 464 12.95 -23.93 5.72
C ALA A 464 13.24 -24.81 6.96
N ASP A 465 14.30 -25.63 6.92
CA ASP A 465 14.79 -26.40 8.05
C ASP A 465 16.33 -26.45 8.07
N MET A 466 16.91 -26.50 9.26
CA MET A 466 18.34 -26.74 9.50
C MET A 466 18.62 -28.13 10.10
N SER A 467 17.59 -28.82 10.60
CA SER A 467 17.69 -30.05 11.39
C SER A 467 17.66 -31.33 10.54
N ARG A 468 16.84 -31.39 9.49
CA ARG A 468 16.74 -32.52 8.56
C ARG A 468 17.70 -32.36 7.39
N ARG A 469 18.34 -33.48 7.00
CA ARG A 469 19.38 -33.56 5.96
C ARG A 469 19.29 -34.88 5.19
N GLU A 470 18.19 -35.08 4.49
CA GLU A 470 18.02 -36.23 3.59
C GLU A 470 18.97 -36.14 2.40
N ARG A 471 19.35 -37.29 1.83
CA ARG A 471 20.29 -37.40 0.72
C ARG A 471 19.70 -38.28 -0.37
N LYS A 472 20.00 -37.98 -1.64
CA LYS A 472 19.73 -38.89 -2.76
C LYS A 472 20.42 -40.25 -2.54
N SER A 473 19.82 -41.34 -3.01
CA SER A 473 20.37 -42.70 -2.87
C SER A 473 21.81 -42.77 -3.38
N TRP A 474 22.70 -43.36 -2.58
CA TRP A 474 24.14 -43.48 -2.87
C TRP A 474 24.38 -44.19 -4.22
N ASN A 475 25.04 -43.51 -5.16
CA ASN A 475 25.19 -43.96 -6.55
C ASN A 475 26.47 -44.79 -6.80
N SER A 476 27.17 -45.22 -5.75
CA SER A 476 28.47 -45.93 -5.79
C SER A 476 29.68 -45.17 -6.37
N ILE A 477 29.53 -43.88 -6.67
CA ILE A 477 30.63 -43.02 -7.14
C ILE A 477 30.95 -41.93 -6.11
N ASP A 478 29.94 -41.15 -5.69
CA ASP A 478 30.13 -39.99 -4.79
C ASP A 478 29.07 -39.91 -3.68
N PRO A 479 29.40 -39.30 -2.53
CA PRO A 479 28.41 -38.95 -1.52
C PRO A 479 27.49 -37.85 -2.05
N SER A 480 26.25 -38.24 -2.33
CA SER A 480 25.15 -37.30 -2.52
C SER A 480 25.14 -36.23 -1.42
N PRO A 481 25.02 -34.94 -1.78
CA PRO A 481 24.75 -33.87 -0.83
C PRO A 481 23.48 -34.16 -0.02
N ALA A 482 23.35 -33.49 1.12
CA ALA A 482 22.07 -33.40 1.77
C ALA A 482 21.29 -32.23 1.16
N GLU A 483 20.05 -32.47 0.74
CA GLU A 483 19.20 -31.50 0.06
C GLU A 483 18.03 -31.11 0.98
N PRO A 484 18.13 -29.99 1.73
CA PRO A 484 17.10 -29.57 2.66
C PRO A 484 15.93 -28.88 1.94
N ILE A 485 14.77 -28.92 2.56
CA ILE A 485 13.58 -28.17 2.13
C ILE A 485 13.86 -26.66 2.10
N GLY A 486 13.50 -25.97 1.01
CA GLY A 486 13.79 -24.54 0.81
C GLY A 486 12.74 -23.60 1.43
N ILE A 487 13.16 -22.40 1.85
CA ILE A 487 12.22 -21.37 2.37
C ILE A 487 11.21 -20.93 1.31
N ALA A 488 11.55 -21.08 0.03
CA ALA A 488 10.67 -20.84 -1.11
C ALA A 488 9.31 -21.57 -1.00
N ALA A 489 9.28 -22.72 -0.31
CA ALA A 489 8.09 -23.54 -0.08
C ALA A 489 7.10 -22.94 0.93
N ASP A 490 7.49 -21.88 1.64
CA ASP A 490 6.60 -21.08 2.48
C ASP A 490 6.03 -19.91 1.66
N ASP A 491 4.83 -20.10 1.12
CA ASP A 491 4.10 -19.07 0.37
C ASP A 491 3.96 -17.76 1.17
N ARG A 492 3.81 -17.85 2.50
CA ARG A 492 3.77 -16.67 3.39
C ARG A 492 5.10 -15.94 3.40
N TRP A 493 6.21 -16.68 3.43
CA TRP A 493 7.53 -16.06 3.36
C TRP A 493 7.79 -15.42 1.99
N ILE A 494 7.35 -16.04 0.90
CA ILE A 494 7.43 -15.43 -0.43
C ILE A 494 6.63 -14.13 -0.48
N TRP A 495 5.43 -14.07 0.10
CA TRP A 495 4.66 -12.82 0.22
C TRP A 495 5.35 -11.75 1.09
N HIS A 496 6.15 -12.14 2.09
CA HIS A 496 6.96 -11.19 2.86
C HIS A 496 8.06 -10.55 1.98
N GLU A 497 8.83 -11.34 1.26
CA GLU A 497 9.86 -10.85 0.34
C GLU A 497 9.27 -10.02 -0.81
N ILE A 498 8.09 -10.40 -1.33
CA ILE A 498 7.34 -9.62 -2.33
C ILE A 498 7.05 -8.19 -1.83
N GLY A 499 6.81 -8.00 -0.51
CA GLY A 499 6.67 -6.68 0.08
C GLY A 499 7.88 -5.76 -0.17
N HIS A 500 9.09 -6.31 -0.15
CA HIS A 500 10.33 -5.58 -0.47
C HIS A 500 10.52 -5.38 -1.98
N VAL A 501 10.11 -6.33 -2.83
CA VAL A 501 10.13 -6.15 -4.30
C VAL A 501 9.22 -4.99 -4.72
N LEU A 502 7.99 -4.95 -4.21
CA LEU A 502 7.02 -3.89 -4.56
C LEU A 502 7.53 -2.50 -4.13
N LEU A 503 8.20 -2.41 -2.98
CA LEU A 503 8.84 -1.18 -2.50
C LEU A 503 9.97 -0.70 -3.42
N VAL A 504 10.86 -1.59 -3.87
CA VAL A 504 11.93 -1.19 -4.81
C VAL A 504 11.36 -0.85 -6.19
N ALA A 505 10.38 -1.61 -6.68
CA ALA A 505 9.72 -1.38 -7.97
C ALA A 505 9.05 -0.01 -8.06
N ALA A 506 8.32 0.39 -7.02
CA ALA A 506 7.55 1.64 -6.97
C ALA A 506 8.34 2.82 -6.38
N VAL A 507 8.90 2.66 -5.18
CA VAL A 507 9.41 3.75 -4.33
C VAL A 507 10.93 3.91 -4.47
N GLY A 508 11.65 2.82 -4.75
CA GLY A 508 13.11 2.77 -4.90
C GLY A 508 13.88 2.48 -3.61
N GLU A 509 13.20 2.20 -2.51
CA GLU A 509 13.80 1.76 -1.23
C GLU A 509 13.43 0.30 -0.93
N LEU A 510 14.28 -0.43 -0.21
CA LEU A 510 13.97 -1.80 0.25
C LEU A 510 13.00 -1.83 1.45
N GLU A 511 12.76 -0.69 2.10
CA GLU A 511 11.95 -0.60 3.30
C GLU A 511 11.11 0.69 3.31
N LEU A 512 9.93 0.66 3.93
CA LEU A 512 9.20 1.89 4.27
C LEU A 512 10.01 2.71 5.30
N ARG A 513 9.82 4.03 5.42
CA ARG A 513 10.57 4.81 6.44
C ARG A 513 10.09 4.54 7.87
N PHE A 514 8.85 4.10 8.02
CA PHE A 514 8.16 3.84 9.30
C PHE A 514 8.06 2.36 9.72
N ALA A 515 8.22 1.42 8.80
CA ALA A 515 8.11 -0.03 9.01
C ALA A 515 9.14 -0.78 8.16
N HIS A 516 9.38 -2.07 8.43
CA HIS A 516 10.31 -2.87 7.63
C HIS A 516 9.79 -3.02 6.19
N SER A 517 8.62 -3.64 6.00
CA SER A 517 7.87 -3.66 4.74
C SER A 517 6.38 -3.91 5.04
N PRO A 518 5.48 -3.91 4.04
CA PRO A 518 4.12 -4.44 4.21
C PRO A 518 4.08 -5.99 4.08
N GLY A 519 5.24 -6.68 4.05
CA GLY A 519 5.35 -8.09 3.72
C GLY A 519 4.52 -9.02 4.60
N ASP A 520 4.59 -8.86 5.93
CA ASP A 520 3.77 -9.63 6.88
C ASP A 520 2.26 -9.44 6.64
N ALA A 521 1.85 -8.25 6.19
CA ALA A 521 0.45 -7.95 5.90
C ALA A 521 -0.01 -8.66 4.62
N LEU A 522 0.79 -8.58 3.55
CA LEU A 522 0.51 -9.26 2.28
C LEU A 522 0.38 -10.79 2.50
N ALA A 523 1.30 -11.37 3.28
CA ALA A 523 1.30 -12.79 3.62
C ALA A 523 0.07 -13.24 4.42
N ALA A 524 -0.41 -12.41 5.35
CA ALA A 524 -1.62 -12.69 6.11
C ALA A 524 -2.88 -12.55 5.23
N ILE A 525 -3.02 -11.45 4.51
CA ILE A 525 -4.23 -11.09 3.75
C ILE A 525 -4.42 -11.99 2.54
N ALA A 526 -3.36 -12.34 1.81
CA ALA A 526 -3.44 -13.17 0.61
C ALA A 526 -3.91 -14.61 0.88
N LEU A 527 -3.63 -15.12 2.09
CA LEU A 527 -3.77 -16.54 2.41
C LEU A 527 -4.81 -16.84 3.48
N ASP A 528 -5.27 -15.86 4.27
CA ASP A 528 -6.37 -16.05 5.22
C ASP A 528 -7.65 -16.64 4.58
N PRO A 529 -8.14 -16.21 3.40
CA PRO A 529 -9.39 -16.73 2.81
C PRO A 529 -9.44 -18.25 2.61
N VAL A 530 -8.31 -18.85 2.22
CA VAL A 530 -8.16 -20.29 1.96
C VAL A 530 -7.57 -21.07 3.14
N SER A 531 -6.97 -20.37 4.12
CA SER A 531 -6.31 -21.00 5.27
C SER A 531 -7.31 -21.55 6.30
N GLN A 532 -7.05 -22.78 6.75
CA GLN A 532 -7.75 -23.42 7.86
C GLN A 532 -7.29 -22.93 9.25
N LEU A 533 -6.39 -21.92 9.34
CA LEU A 533 -5.94 -21.36 10.61
C LEU A 533 -7.05 -20.65 11.39
N SER A 534 -7.99 -20.00 10.71
CA SER A 534 -9.18 -19.39 11.35
C SER A 534 -10.02 -20.44 12.08
N LYS A 535 -10.18 -21.64 11.50
CA LYS A 535 -10.89 -22.79 12.09
C LYS A 535 -10.18 -23.44 13.29
N LYS A 536 -8.98 -22.96 13.64
CA LYS A 536 -8.21 -23.37 14.83
C LYS A 536 -8.35 -22.37 15.99
N GLY A 537 -9.14 -21.31 15.81
CA GLY A 537 -9.33 -20.23 16.77
C GLY A 537 -8.45 -19.01 16.48
N THR A 538 -8.82 -17.89 17.08
CA THR A 538 -8.21 -16.55 16.88
C THR A 538 -6.69 -16.57 17.00
N TYR A 539 -6.15 -17.22 18.03
CA TYR A 539 -4.71 -17.35 18.26
C TYR A 539 -3.94 -17.87 17.03
N TRP A 540 -4.49 -18.88 16.33
CA TRP A 540 -3.83 -19.47 15.16
C TRP A 540 -4.01 -18.65 13.90
N ARG A 541 -5.15 -17.96 13.76
CA ARG A 541 -5.40 -17.04 12.66
C ARG A 541 -4.34 -15.94 12.60
N GLY A 542 -4.07 -15.29 13.73
CA GLY A 542 -3.12 -14.18 13.86
C GLY A 542 -1.64 -14.51 13.68
N MET A 543 -1.25 -15.77 13.46
CA MET A 543 0.15 -16.19 13.26
C MET A 543 0.59 -15.95 11.81
N THR A 544 1.59 -15.08 11.57
CA THR A 544 2.01 -14.76 10.20
C THR A 544 2.81 -15.89 9.54
N PHE A 545 3.71 -16.57 10.27
CA PHE A 545 4.58 -17.66 9.74
C PHE A 545 4.48 -18.96 10.57
N PRO A 546 3.37 -19.71 10.46
CA PRO A 546 3.12 -20.90 11.28
C PRO A 546 3.98 -22.11 10.90
N TRP A 547 4.64 -22.12 9.75
CA TRP A 547 5.37 -23.28 9.23
C TRP A 547 6.84 -23.30 9.67
N VAL A 548 7.60 -22.25 9.34
CA VAL A 548 8.96 -22.02 9.86
C VAL A 548 8.98 -21.52 11.31
N PHE A 549 7.81 -21.31 11.91
CA PHE A 549 7.60 -21.04 13.34
C PHE A 549 8.32 -19.80 13.87
N LEU A 550 8.14 -18.66 13.20
CA LEU A 550 8.49 -17.36 13.80
C LEU A 550 7.30 -16.75 14.54
N PRO A 551 7.51 -16.14 15.74
CA PRO A 551 6.45 -15.54 16.56
C PRO A 551 5.99 -14.16 16.05
N ARG A 552 6.00 -13.93 14.73
CA ARG A 552 5.44 -12.71 14.10
C ARG A 552 3.92 -12.87 13.99
N ARG A 553 3.18 -11.80 14.32
CA ARG A 553 1.72 -11.78 14.34
C ARG A 553 1.12 -10.51 13.76
N HIS A 554 -0.10 -10.62 13.27
CA HIS A 554 -0.85 -9.58 12.57
C HIS A 554 -2.21 -9.26 13.25
N ASP A 555 -2.30 -9.48 14.55
CA ASP A 555 -3.46 -9.23 15.41
C ASP A 555 -3.05 -8.57 16.76
N ARG A 556 -1.96 -7.80 16.76
CA ARG A 556 -1.34 -7.27 17.98
C ARG A 556 -2.21 -6.20 18.64
N SER A 557 -2.57 -6.39 19.92
CA SER A 557 -3.31 -5.39 20.71
C SER A 557 -2.48 -4.14 21.02
N VAL A 558 -3.10 -2.97 20.84
CA VAL A 558 -2.56 -1.65 21.26
C VAL A 558 -2.39 -1.52 22.77
N THR A 559 -3.20 -2.22 23.59
CA THR A 559 -3.11 -2.16 25.06
C THR A 559 -1.78 -2.74 25.56
N ASN A 560 -1.26 -3.75 24.85
CA ASN A 560 0.07 -4.33 25.07
C ASN A 560 1.21 -3.48 24.46
N GLY A 561 0.94 -2.23 24.08
CA GLY A 561 1.91 -1.27 23.56
C GLY A 561 2.27 -1.40 22.08
N TRP A 562 1.57 -2.25 21.32
CA TRP A 562 1.72 -2.37 19.85
C TRP A 562 0.93 -1.29 19.09
N SER A 563 0.92 -0.07 19.62
CA SER A 563 0.30 1.10 18.98
C SER A 563 1.36 1.90 18.20
N TRP A 564 0.95 2.66 17.19
CA TRP A 564 1.82 3.63 16.51
C TRP A 564 2.40 4.71 17.44
N GLY A 565 1.67 5.09 18.50
CA GLY A 565 2.19 5.88 19.62
C GLY A 565 2.70 5.04 20.81
N GLY A 566 2.67 3.71 20.72
CA GLY A 566 2.81 2.79 21.85
C GLY A 566 4.25 2.46 22.25
N THR A 567 4.40 1.81 23.41
CA THR A 567 5.70 1.44 23.99
C THR A 567 6.59 0.65 23.00
N MET A 568 6.01 -0.27 22.23
CA MET A 568 6.76 -1.11 21.27
C MET A 568 7.28 -0.32 20.06
N HIS A 569 6.69 0.84 19.74
CA HIS A 569 7.16 1.73 18.68
C HIS A 569 8.03 2.88 19.20
N SER A 570 7.87 3.26 20.47
CA SER A 570 8.49 4.46 21.07
C SER A 570 10.01 4.57 20.91
N ALA A 571 10.73 3.46 20.83
CA ALA A 571 12.18 3.41 20.63
C ALA A 571 12.63 3.75 19.19
N LEU A 572 11.74 3.63 18.20
CA LEU A 572 11.96 4.05 16.81
C LEU A 572 11.40 5.46 16.56
N ALA A 573 10.21 5.75 17.09
CA ALA A 573 9.56 7.07 16.97
C ALA A 573 10.37 8.24 17.58
N ARG A 574 11.34 7.95 18.47
CA ARG A 574 12.19 8.94 19.15
C ARG A 574 13.61 9.05 18.58
N VAL A 575 13.91 8.40 17.46
CA VAL A 575 15.22 8.53 16.78
C VAL A 575 15.19 9.75 15.85
N PRO A 576 16.07 10.76 16.02
CA PRO A 576 16.15 11.93 15.13
C PRO A 576 16.27 11.53 13.67
N GLU A 577 15.73 12.32 12.73
CA GLU A 577 15.69 11.93 11.32
C GLU A 577 17.09 11.89 10.69
N SER A 578 17.96 12.79 11.13
CA SER A 578 19.41 12.80 10.91
C SER A 578 20.17 11.54 11.38
N THR A 579 19.57 10.67 12.22
CA THR A 579 20.24 9.47 12.76
C THR A 579 20.01 8.24 11.86
N ALA A 580 20.81 8.15 10.80
CA ALA A 580 20.91 6.95 9.98
C ALA A 580 21.90 5.91 10.55
N PRO A 581 21.72 4.62 10.24
CA PRO A 581 20.47 4.01 9.80
C PRO A 581 19.51 3.87 10.99
N ARG A 582 18.26 4.36 10.85
CA ARG A 582 17.15 3.88 11.69
C ARG A 582 17.05 2.37 11.46
N ARG A 583 17.42 1.56 12.45
CA ARG A 583 17.30 0.09 12.39
C ARG A 583 15.84 -0.30 12.58
N LYS A 584 15.05 -0.14 11.52
CA LYS A 584 13.64 -0.52 11.48
C LYS A 584 13.53 -2.00 11.82
N ALA A 585 12.55 -2.33 12.64
CA ALA A 585 12.45 -3.66 13.22
C ALA A 585 11.12 -4.31 12.84
N TYR A 586 11.09 -5.64 12.89
CA TYR A 586 9.87 -6.46 12.83
C TYR A 586 8.81 -6.09 13.89
N LEU A 587 9.10 -5.18 14.83
CA LEU A 587 8.10 -4.58 15.72
C LEU A 587 7.14 -3.65 14.93
N SER A 588 7.66 -2.64 14.22
CA SER A 588 6.83 -1.72 13.42
C SER A 588 6.09 -2.43 12.28
N GLU A 589 6.71 -3.47 11.68
CA GLU A 589 6.03 -4.29 10.68
C GLU A 589 4.81 -5.02 11.24
N GLN A 590 4.88 -5.58 12.46
CA GLN A 590 3.71 -6.22 13.07
C GLN A 590 2.61 -5.21 13.43
N ILE A 591 2.94 -3.95 13.70
CA ILE A 591 1.96 -2.86 13.90
C ILE A 591 1.29 -2.50 12.56
N LEU A 592 2.06 -2.35 11.47
CA LEU A 592 1.53 -2.17 10.11
C LEU A 592 0.67 -3.35 9.67
N SER A 593 1.15 -4.57 9.92
CA SER A 593 0.44 -5.81 9.58
C SER A 593 -0.86 -5.96 10.35
N SER A 594 -0.90 -5.55 11.63
CA SER A 594 -2.14 -5.54 12.42
C SER A 594 -3.12 -4.46 11.94
N SER A 595 -2.62 -3.28 11.51
CA SER A 595 -3.44 -2.23 10.89
C SER A 595 -4.08 -2.73 9.59
N LEU A 596 -3.28 -3.28 8.67
CA LEU A 596 -3.74 -3.75 7.35
C LEU A 596 -4.60 -5.02 7.44
N PHE A 597 -4.32 -5.94 8.37
CA PHE A 597 -5.18 -7.11 8.58
C PHE A 597 -6.53 -6.73 9.21
N ARG A 598 -6.58 -5.71 10.08
CA ARG A 598 -7.85 -5.13 10.56
C ARG A 598 -8.64 -4.54 9.40
N LEU A 599 -8.01 -3.78 8.49
CA LEU A 599 -8.65 -3.28 7.28
C LEU A 599 -9.26 -4.42 6.44
N TYR A 600 -8.47 -5.46 6.13
CA TYR A 600 -8.97 -6.65 5.41
C TYR A 600 -10.17 -7.31 6.12
N ARG A 601 -10.13 -7.49 7.44
CA ARG A 601 -11.24 -8.07 8.20
C ARG A 601 -12.50 -7.19 8.14
N VAL A 602 -12.36 -5.88 8.34
CA VAL A 602 -13.47 -4.90 8.23
C VAL A 602 -14.10 -4.90 6.84
N LEU A 603 -13.27 -5.00 5.79
CA LEU A 603 -13.70 -5.04 4.38
C LEU A 603 -14.46 -6.32 3.98
N GLY A 604 -14.67 -7.28 4.90
CA GLY A 604 -15.36 -8.55 4.66
C GLY A 604 -14.54 -9.80 4.97
N GLY A 605 -13.25 -9.64 5.29
CA GLY A 605 -12.36 -10.74 5.66
C GLY A 605 -12.77 -11.49 6.94
N ASP A 606 -13.61 -10.90 7.79
CA ASP A 606 -14.15 -11.54 9.01
C ASP A 606 -15.41 -12.38 8.80
N THR A 607 -15.87 -12.50 7.56
CA THR A 607 -17.06 -13.31 7.21
C THR A 607 -16.70 -14.78 7.14
N MET A 608 -17.26 -15.59 8.05
CA MET A 608 -16.78 -16.95 8.34
C MET A 608 -17.85 -18.06 8.29
N GLU A 609 -19.10 -17.77 7.89
CA GLU A 609 -20.23 -18.73 7.91
C GLU A 609 -20.19 -19.79 6.78
N GLU A 610 -19.13 -19.81 5.96
CA GLU A 610 -18.81 -20.80 4.92
C GLU A 610 -19.87 -21.03 3.81
N THR A 611 -20.87 -20.14 3.64
CA THR A 611 -21.69 -20.14 2.43
C THR A 611 -20.88 -19.68 1.21
N PRO A 612 -21.31 -19.99 -0.04
CA PRO A 612 -20.61 -19.52 -1.24
C PRO A 612 -20.45 -17.99 -1.31
N ASP A 613 -21.45 -17.23 -0.87
CA ASP A 613 -21.42 -15.76 -0.87
C ASP A 613 -20.51 -15.20 0.24
N ASP A 614 -20.40 -15.88 1.37
CA ASP A 614 -19.47 -15.54 2.46
C ASP A 614 -18.01 -15.79 2.04
N ILE A 615 -17.75 -16.94 1.40
CA ILE A 615 -16.44 -17.27 0.82
C ILE A 615 -16.08 -16.24 -0.26
N ASN A 616 -17.02 -15.92 -1.15
CA ASN A 616 -16.83 -14.90 -2.19
C ASN A 616 -16.55 -13.50 -1.59
N THR A 617 -17.21 -13.16 -0.48
CA THR A 617 -16.99 -11.90 0.25
C THR A 617 -15.61 -11.85 0.90
N ARG A 618 -15.17 -12.94 1.54
CA ARG A 618 -13.84 -13.07 2.15
C ARG A 618 -12.71 -13.01 1.11
N HIS A 619 -12.89 -13.66 -0.04
CA HIS A 619 -11.98 -13.54 -1.19
C HIS A 619 -11.96 -12.13 -1.78
N THR A 620 -13.13 -11.50 -1.99
CA THR A 620 -13.23 -10.13 -2.49
C THR A 620 -12.53 -9.13 -1.57
N ALA A 621 -12.71 -9.26 -0.26
CA ALA A 621 -12.00 -8.43 0.73
C ALA A 621 -10.47 -8.58 0.64
N SER A 622 -9.97 -9.81 0.44
CA SER A 622 -8.53 -10.08 0.29
C SER A 622 -7.97 -9.48 -1.01
N HIS A 623 -8.59 -9.78 -2.15
CA HIS A 623 -8.12 -9.28 -3.45
C HIS A 623 -8.19 -7.74 -3.52
N TYR A 624 -9.24 -7.12 -2.98
CA TYR A 624 -9.36 -5.67 -2.91
C TYR A 624 -8.34 -5.03 -1.96
N CYS A 625 -8.14 -5.58 -0.77
CA CYS A 625 -7.16 -5.02 0.18
C CYS A 625 -5.71 -5.15 -0.34
N LEU A 626 -5.38 -6.22 -1.07
CA LEU A 626 -4.09 -6.36 -1.76
C LEU A 626 -3.93 -5.33 -2.88
N PHE A 627 -4.97 -5.10 -3.68
CA PHE A 627 -4.98 -4.04 -4.71
C PHE A 627 -4.72 -2.66 -4.09
N LEU A 628 -5.44 -2.30 -3.00
CA LEU A 628 -5.24 -1.02 -2.30
C LEU A 628 -3.79 -0.85 -1.84
N ILE A 629 -3.19 -1.89 -1.21
CA ILE A 629 -1.79 -1.85 -0.78
C ILE A 629 -0.84 -1.67 -1.98
N MET A 630 -1.02 -2.43 -3.06
CA MET A 630 -0.16 -2.35 -4.25
C MET A 630 -0.24 -0.99 -4.94
N GLN A 631 -1.45 -0.42 -5.06
CA GLN A 631 -1.67 0.91 -5.64
C GLN A 631 -1.11 2.02 -4.74
N ALA A 632 -1.33 1.95 -3.42
CA ALA A 632 -0.81 2.91 -2.45
C ALA A 632 0.74 3.02 -2.49
N LEU A 633 1.44 1.89 -2.65
CA LEU A 633 2.90 1.90 -2.80
C LEU A 633 3.38 2.66 -4.04
N GLN A 634 2.60 2.71 -5.13
CA GLN A 634 2.93 3.53 -6.31
C GLN A 634 2.65 5.01 -6.08
N LEU A 635 1.57 5.33 -5.37
CA LEU A 635 1.11 6.68 -5.06
C LEU A 635 2.06 7.44 -4.11
N LEU A 636 2.82 6.73 -3.26
CA LEU A 636 3.90 7.31 -2.44
C LEU A 636 5.02 8.00 -3.26
N GLY A 637 5.10 7.78 -4.58
CA GLY A 637 6.04 8.45 -5.47
C GLY A 637 7.48 7.92 -5.39
N THR A 638 8.43 8.69 -5.92
CA THR A 638 9.84 8.30 -6.03
C THR A 638 10.67 9.04 -4.97
N GLN A 639 11.26 8.30 -4.03
CA GLN A 639 12.05 8.87 -2.93
C GLN A 639 13.27 9.72 -3.37
N PRO A 640 13.89 9.54 -4.56
CA PRO A 640 14.87 10.49 -5.07
C PRO A 640 14.26 11.86 -5.44
N ALA A 641 13.04 11.90 -5.98
CA ALA A 641 12.40 13.12 -6.45
C ALA A 641 11.74 13.89 -5.31
N VAL A 642 10.77 13.25 -4.64
CA VAL A 642 10.04 13.81 -3.50
C VAL A 642 9.95 12.73 -2.43
N PRO A 643 10.96 12.63 -1.54
CA PRO A 643 10.87 11.87 -0.32
C PRO A 643 9.93 12.61 0.63
N LEU A 644 8.65 12.38 0.39
CA LEU A 644 7.67 12.33 1.46
C LEU A 644 8.25 11.49 2.59
N ARG A 645 7.95 11.86 3.84
CA ARG A 645 8.56 11.23 5.04
C ARG A 645 8.34 9.71 5.08
N ASN A 646 7.39 9.19 4.28
CA ASN A 646 6.90 7.82 4.26
C ASN A 646 6.56 7.41 5.69
N ASP A 647 5.66 8.18 6.30
CA ASP A 647 5.08 7.91 7.61
C ASP A 647 3.74 7.14 7.48
N PRO A 648 3.13 6.66 8.58
CA PRO A 648 1.90 5.88 8.50
C PRO A 648 0.68 6.70 8.06
N GLU A 649 0.67 8.03 8.22
CA GLU A 649 -0.44 8.89 7.78
C GLU A 649 -0.40 9.09 6.27
N GLN A 650 0.78 9.34 5.70
CA GLN A 650 0.98 9.40 4.24
C GLN A 650 0.65 8.07 3.55
N PHE A 651 0.86 6.93 4.21
CA PHE A 651 0.44 5.64 3.68
C PHE A 651 -1.07 5.41 3.80
N VAL A 652 -1.74 5.93 4.83
CA VAL A 652 -3.22 6.00 4.88
C VAL A 652 -3.78 6.88 3.77
N ASP A 653 -3.15 8.02 3.47
CA ASP A 653 -3.56 8.92 2.39
C ASP A 653 -3.44 8.22 1.03
N ALA A 654 -2.32 7.54 0.77
CA ALA A 654 -2.12 6.75 -0.45
C ALA A 654 -3.12 5.57 -0.58
N LEU A 655 -3.56 4.96 0.52
CA LEU A 655 -4.62 3.95 0.52
C LEU A 655 -6.01 4.58 0.22
N ILE A 656 -6.25 5.80 0.68
CA ILE A 656 -7.48 6.57 0.41
C ILE A 656 -7.56 6.98 -1.07
N ASP A 657 -6.47 7.47 -1.66
CA ASP A 657 -6.39 7.75 -3.10
C ASP A 657 -6.61 6.47 -3.93
N ALA A 658 -6.10 5.32 -3.49
CA ALA A 658 -6.33 4.03 -4.15
C ALA A 658 -7.81 3.56 -4.12
N ASP A 659 -8.56 3.86 -3.05
CA ASP A 659 -10.01 3.62 -2.98
C ASP A 659 -10.80 4.61 -3.85
N PHE A 660 -10.43 5.88 -3.81
CA PHE A 660 -11.12 6.96 -4.53
C PHE A 660 -10.93 6.88 -6.06
N GLY A 661 -9.72 6.53 -6.51
CA GLY A 661 -9.36 6.38 -7.92
C GLY A 661 -9.89 5.12 -8.59
N ALA A 662 -10.40 4.15 -7.84
CA ALA A 662 -10.94 2.90 -8.37
C ALA A 662 -12.45 3.01 -8.66
N THR A 663 -12.86 3.04 -9.93
CA THR A 663 -14.29 3.06 -10.28
C THR A 663 -14.96 1.72 -9.99
N ILE A 664 -14.42 0.64 -10.57
CA ILE A 664 -14.91 -0.73 -10.36
C ILE A 664 -13.76 -1.73 -10.34
N PHE A 665 -13.40 -2.19 -9.14
CA PHE A 665 -12.49 -3.31 -8.99
C PHE A 665 -13.22 -4.60 -9.35
N ARG A 666 -12.67 -5.36 -10.30
CA ARG A 666 -13.18 -6.68 -10.68
C ARG A 666 -12.01 -7.57 -11.11
N VAL A 667 -11.98 -8.79 -10.59
CA VAL A 667 -11.01 -9.83 -10.96
C VAL A 667 -11.69 -11.20 -11.00
N ALA A 668 -11.25 -12.08 -11.89
CA ALA A 668 -11.75 -13.46 -11.96
C ALA A 668 -11.12 -14.36 -10.89
N SER A 669 -11.80 -15.46 -10.54
CA SER A 669 -11.21 -16.59 -9.81
C SER A 669 -10.20 -17.37 -10.68
N ASP A 670 -9.32 -18.16 -10.04
CA ASP A 670 -8.27 -18.95 -10.71
C ASP A 670 -8.84 -20.00 -11.72
N ASP A 671 -10.12 -20.37 -11.59
CA ASP A 671 -10.86 -21.26 -12.50
C ASP A 671 -11.73 -20.51 -13.55
N GLY A 672 -11.79 -19.18 -13.47
CA GLY A 672 -12.63 -18.31 -14.32
C GLY A 672 -14.14 -18.42 -14.08
N ALA A 673 -14.59 -19.18 -13.06
CA ALA A 673 -16.01 -19.46 -12.82
C ALA A 673 -16.73 -18.36 -12.03
N THR A 674 -16.02 -17.57 -11.21
CA THR A 674 -16.59 -16.49 -10.39
C THR A 674 -15.80 -15.19 -10.53
N TYR A 675 -16.38 -14.10 -10.01
CA TYR A 675 -15.80 -12.76 -10.04
C TYR A 675 -15.83 -12.14 -8.65
N TYR A 676 -14.67 -11.65 -8.22
CA TYR A 676 -14.52 -10.81 -7.04
C TYR A 676 -14.68 -9.35 -7.49
N GLU A 677 -15.77 -8.69 -7.09
CA GLU A 677 -16.16 -7.36 -7.58
C GLU A 677 -16.51 -6.42 -6.43
N ARG A 678 -16.02 -5.16 -6.50
CA ARG A 678 -16.34 -4.07 -5.58
C ARG A 678 -16.26 -2.71 -6.28
N ILE A 679 -17.20 -1.82 -5.95
CA ILE A 679 -17.17 -0.40 -6.33
C ILE A 679 -16.27 0.37 -5.36
N GLY A 680 -15.40 1.26 -5.84
CA GLY A 680 -14.54 2.08 -4.98
C GLY A 680 -15.20 3.34 -4.44
N GLY A 681 -14.44 4.09 -3.64
CA GLY A 681 -14.92 5.16 -2.77
C GLY A 681 -15.65 4.67 -1.51
N CYS A 682 -15.61 3.36 -1.24
CA CYS A 682 -16.30 2.68 -0.13
C CYS A 682 -15.39 2.38 1.07
N ALA A 683 -14.08 2.62 0.97
CA ALA A 683 -13.12 2.16 1.98
C ALA A 683 -12.45 3.29 2.80
N GLN A 684 -12.48 4.54 2.36
CA GLN A 684 -11.76 5.67 2.98
C GLN A 684 -11.78 5.71 4.52
N LYS A 685 -12.96 5.66 5.15
CA LYS A 685 -13.09 5.73 6.61
C LYS A 685 -12.63 4.44 7.29
N VAL A 686 -12.94 3.27 6.74
CA VAL A 686 -12.43 1.98 7.29
C VAL A 686 -10.92 1.84 7.14
N ILE A 687 -10.31 2.46 6.13
CA ILE A 687 -8.85 2.63 6.03
C ILE A 687 -8.36 3.49 7.21
N ARG A 688 -8.94 4.68 7.43
CA ARG A 688 -8.54 5.55 8.56
C ARG A 688 -8.73 4.85 9.92
N TRP A 689 -9.87 4.19 10.16
CA TRP A 689 -10.17 3.50 11.41
C TRP A 689 -9.28 2.29 11.65
N ALA A 690 -8.87 1.54 10.63
CA ALA A 690 -8.00 0.39 10.81
C ALA A 690 -6.64 0.75 11.43
N PHE A 691 -6.14 1.96 11.12
CA PHE A 691 -4.92 2.54 11.71
C PHE A 691 -5.20 3.32 13.01
N GLU A 692 -6.33 4.03 13.13
CA GLU A 692 -6.79 4.66 14.40
C GLU A 692 -6.91 3.61 15.51
N ALA A 693 -7.53 2.46 15.21
CA ALA A 693 -7.65 1.31 16.10
C ALA A 693 -6.29 0.68 16.45
N GLN A 694 -5.23 0.98 15.70
CA GLN A 694 -3.83 0.64 15.97
C GLN A 694 -3.03 1.82 16.57
N GLY A 695 -3.68 2.87 17.06
CA GLY A 695 -3.04 3.98 17.76
C GLY A 695 -2.42 5.06 16.87
N LEU A 696 -2.70 5.09 15.56
CA LEU A 696 -2.41 6.26 14.72
C LEU A 696 -3.33 7.42 15.12
N TYR A 697 -2.87 8.67 15.02
CA TYR A 697 -3.56 9.86 15.54
C TYR A 697 -3.66 9.94 17.08
N ALA A 698 -2.71 9.34 17.80
CA ALA A 698 -2.47 9.66 19.22
C ALA A 698 -1.77 11.04 19.37
N PRO A 699 -1.96 11.78 20.49
CA PRO A 699 -1.34 13.11 20.67
C PRO A 699 0.19 13.10 20.57
N ALA A 700 0.74 14.05 19.81
CA ALA A 700 2.18 14.14 19.53
C ALA A 700 3.03 14.17 20.81
N GLY A 701 4.18 13.49 20.79
CA GLY A 701 5.12 13.38 21.91
C GLY A 701 4.72 12.42 23.04
N THR A 702 3.45 12.03 23.14
CA THR A 702 2.96 11.07 24.15
C THR A 702 3.30 9.62 23.79
N ILE A 703 3.47 8.76 24.81
CA ILE A 703 3.46 7.30 24.60
C ILE A 703 2.06 6.82 24.97
N THR A 704 1.33 6.26 24.00
CA THR A 704 -0.09 5.93 24.10
C THR A 704 -0.34 4.48 23.69
N ASN A 705 -0.56 3.62 24.69
CA ASN A 705 -0.89 2.20 24.52
C ASN A 705 -2.41 2.00 24.39
N ALA A 706 -3.02 2.72 23.45
CA ALA A 706 -4.47 2.79 23.25
C ALA A 706 -4.78 3.04 21.76
N PRO A 707 -6.05 2.96 21.34
CA PRO A 707 -6.51 3.52 20.06
C PRO A 707 -6.20 5.03 19.99
N GLY A 708 -6.07 5.55 18.77
CA GLY A 708 -5.89 6.97 18.51
C GLY A 708 -7.20 7.73 18.42
N LEU A 709 -7.11 9.02 18.10
CA LEU A 709 -8.26 9.92 18.18
C LEU A 709 -9.16 9.91 16.92
N PRO A 710 -10.48 10.09 17.10
CA PRO A 710 -11.40 10.38 16.00
C PRO A 710 -11.02 11.68 15.28
N PRO A 711 -11.57 11.94 14.09
CA PRO A 711 -11.60 13.28 13.51
C PRO A 711 -12.26 14.29 14.46
N PRO A 712 -11.97 15.61 14.34
CA PRO A 712 -12.58 16.62 15.20
C PRO A 712 -14.11 16.62 15.14
N VAL A 713 -14.70 16.30 13.97
CA VAL A 713 -16.13 16.03 13.78
C VAL A 713 -16.28 14.67 13.11
N ASP A 714 -17.07 13.78 13.69
CA ASP A 714 -17.21 12.37 13.26
C ASP A 714 -18.61 11.90 13.60
N VAL A 715 -19.57 12.07 12.67
CA VAL A 715 -20.99 11.83 12.96
C VAL A 715 -21.41 10.42 12.56
N TYR A 716 -22.15 9.72 13.43
CA TYR A 716 -22.43 8.29 13.22
C TYR A 716 -23.88 7.91 13.51
N ILE A 717 -24.37 6.89 12.83
CA ILE A 717 -25.59 6.15 13.20
C ILE A 717 -25.13 4.84 13.86
N ALA A 718 -25.40 4.68 15.15
CA ALA A 718 -24.82 3.58 15.93
C ALA A 718 -25.24 2.20 15.37
N ASN A 719 -24.26 1.32 15.17
CA ASN A 719 -24.43 -0.07 14.72
C ASN A 719 -24.03 -1.04 15.85
N GLY A 720 -23.96 -2.34 15.57
CA GLY A 720 -23.50 -3.36 16.52
C GLY A 720 -21.97 -3.47 16.66
N ARG A 721 -21.19 -2.51 16.14
CA ARG A 721 -19.74 -2.44 16.33
C ARG A 721 -19.42 -1.54 17.52
N GLY A 722 -18.44 -1.97 18.30
CA GLY A 722 -18.02 -1.25 19.51
C GLY A 722 -16.77 -1.84 20.14
N SER A 723 -16.52 -3.15 19.99
CA SER A 723 -15.32 -3.80 20.51
C SER A 723 -14.74 -4.92 19.65
N GLU A 724 -13.45 -5.18 19.85
CA GLU A 724 -12.68 -6.25 19.20
C GLU A 724 -12.06 -7.19 20.25
N SER A 725 -12.32 -8.50 20.13
CA SER A 725 -11.62 -9.52 20.91
C SER A 725 -10.19 -9.72 20.40
N THR A 726 -9.17 -9.41 21.22
CA THR A 726 -7.77 -9.71 20.91
C THR A 726 -7.25 -10.95 21.66
N GLU A 727 -5.99 -11.34 21.41
CA GLU A 727 -5.32 -12.46 22.10
C GLU A 727 -5.25 -12.29 23.63
N SER A 728 -5.15 -11.06 24.14
CA SER A 728 -5.03 -10.78 25.58
C SER A 728 -6.33 -10.36 26.22
N GLU A 729 -6.98 -9.32 25.68
CA GLU A 729 -8.17 -8.67 26.27
C GLU A 729 -9.05 -8.08 25.15
N PRO A 730 -10.36 -7.91 25.36
CA PRO A 730 -11.20 -7.11 24.47
C PRO A 730 -10.76 -5.64 24.46
N ILE A 731 -10.73 -5.01 23.28
CA ILE A 731 -10.59 -3.56 23.13
C ILE A 731 -11.99 -2.98 22.92
N GLU A 732 -12.44 -2.15 23.86
CA GLU A 732 -13.63 -1.31 23.68
C GLU A 732 -13.24 0.00 22.96
N TYR A 733 -13.80 0.22 21.78
CA TYR A 733 -13.66 1.45 21.00
C TYR A 733 -14.89 2.39 21.11
N GLY A 734 -16.01 1.90 21.66
CA GLY A 734 -17.25 2.67 21.84
C GLY A 734 -18.09 2.85 20.56
N PRO A 735 -19.26 3.54 20.67
CA PRO A 735 -20.18 3.74 19.55
C PRO A 735 -19.57 4.52 18.39
N GLY A 736 -20.01 4.22 17.16
CA GLY A 736 -19.52 4.84 15.93
C GLY A 736 -18.13 4.36 15.47
N SER A 737 -17.34 3.76 16.36
CA SER A 737 -16.04 3.16 16.08
C SER A 737 -16.14 1.82 15.34
N TYR A 738 -15.13 1.50 14.53
CA TYR A 738 -15.21 0.40 13.56
C TYR A 738 -14.40 -0.86 13.92
N ALA A 739 -14.97 -1.68 14.81
CA ALA A 739 -14.47 -3.04 15.04
C ALA A 739 -14.79 -3.96 13.83
N PRO A 740 -13.92 -4.94 13.48
CA PRO A 740 -14.26 -5.95 12.48
C PRO A 740 -15.34 -6.90 13.01
N VAL A 741 -16.29 -7.25 12.14
CA VAL A 741 -17.37 -8.22 12.39
C VAL A 741 -17.69 -8.94 11.08
N SER A 742 -18.32 -10.11 11.16
CA SER A 742 -18.81 -10.85 9.99
C SER A 742 -19.75 -9.99 9.13
N LEU A 743 -19.52 -9.96 7.81
CA LEU A 743 -20.42 -9.36 6.82
C LEU A 743 -21.35 -10.41 6.21
N HIS A 744 -21.72 -11.45 6.97
CA HIS A 744 -22.76 -12.38 6.55
C HIS A 744 -24.10 -11.64 6.44
N TRP A 745 -24.94 -12.00 5.48
CA TRP A 745 -26.30 -11.46 5.34
C TRP A 745 -27.29 -12.52 4.81
N PRO A 746 -28.03 -13.21 5.71
CA PRO A 746 -28.95 -14.25 5.30
C PRO A 746 -30.22 -13.65 4.68
N LEU A 747 -30.72 -14.26 3.60
CA LEU A 747 -31.87 -13.75 2.85
C LEU A 747 -33.18 -13.73 3.68
N ASP A 748 -33.25 -14.60 4.68
CA ASP A 748 -34.31 -14.74 5.67
C ASP A 748 -34.00 -14.08 7.03
N GLN A 749 -32.98 -13.22 7.11
CA GLN A 749 -32.57 -12.49 8.34
C GLN A 749 -33.77 -12.09 9.22
N ASN A 750 -33.72 -12.57 10.47
CA ASN A 750 -34.64 -12.21 11.55
C ASN A 750 -34.59 -10.70 11.83
N VAL A 751 -35.73 -10.02 11.67
CA VAL A 751 -35.86 -8.57 11.86
C VAL A 751 -35.84 -8.13 13.33
N GLY A 752 -35.94 -9.07 14.27
CA GLY A 752 -35.81 -8.80 15.69
C GLY A 752 -34.36 -8.61 16.16
N ASP A 753 -33.38 -9.06 15.36
CA ASP A 753 -31.96 -9.09 15.73
C ASP A 753 -31.11 -8.47 14.58
N PRO A 754 -30.77 -7.17 14.66
CA PRO A 754 -29.92 -6.51 13.68
C PRO A 754 -28.51 -7.11 13.67
N LEU A 755 -28.00 -7.44 12.49
CA LEU A 755 -26.63 -7.97 12.35
C LEU A 755 -25.61 -6.93 12.83
N PRO A 756 -24.41 -7.31 13.33
CA PRO A 756 -23.50 -6.35 13.96
C PRO A 756 -23.03 -5.19 13.06
N TRP A 757 -23.06 -5.35 11.73
CA TRP A 757 -22.77 -4.28 10.77
C TRP A 757 -23.96 -3.36 10.45
N GLN A 758 -25.17 -3.72 10.88
CA GLN A 758 -26.41 -2.95 10.71
C GLN A 758 -26.66 -2.00 11.89
N ALA A 759 -27.50 -1.00 11.68
CA ALA A 759 -27.86 -0.02 12.71
C ALA A 759 -28.55 -0.69 13.90
N HIS A 760 -28.12 -0.31 15.11
CA HIS A 760 -28.70 -0.80 16.35
C HIS A 760 -30.18 -0.41 16.44
N ARG A 761 -31.00 -1.24 17.11
CA ARG A 761 -32.46 -1.07 17.17
C ARG A 761 -32.95 0.25 17.79
N ASN A 762 -32.08 0.98 18.50
CA ASN A 762 -32.35 2.31 19.06
C ASN A 762 -31.84 3.46 18.15
N ALA A 763 -30.97 3.17 17.18
CA ALA A 763 -30.35 4.17 16.30
C ALA A 763 -31.20 4.47 15.05
N ILE A 764 -31.92 3.46 14.54
CA ILE A 764 -33.03 3.64 13.60
C ILE A 764 -34.26 3.00 14.22
N THR A 765 -35.09 3.79 14.88
CA THR A 765 -36.35 3.36 15.51
C THR A 765 -37.49 3.45 14.49
N VAL A 766 -38.39 2.47 14.51
CA VAL A 766 -39.49 2.35 13.55
C VAL A 766 -40.78 2.07 14.31
N GLU A 767 -41.74 2.98 14.21
CA GLU A 767 -42.99 2.98 14.96
C GLU A 767 -44.17 3.34 14.05
N ALA A 768 -45.40 3.19 14.55
CA ALA A 768 -46.61 3.69 13.87
C ALA A 768 -46.64 5.23 13.72
N SER A 769 -45.77 5.95 14.44
CA SER A 769 -45.55 7.39 14.37
C SER A 769 -44.63 7.81 13.20
N GLY A 770 -43.85 6.87 12.65
CA GLY A 770 -42.84 7.09 11.61
C GLY A 770 -41.50 6.38 11.91
N ILE A 771 -40.45 6.81 11.20
CA ILE A 771 -39.06 6.39 11.47
C ILE A 771 -38.35 7.53 12.21
N SER A 772 -37.57 7.23 13.24
CA SER A 772 -36.71 8.19 13.93
C SER A 772 -35.26 7.70 13.91
N VAL A 773 -34.32 8.60 13.63
CA VAL A 773 -32.89 8.29 13.51
C VAL A 773 -32.12 9.05 14.59
N VAL A 774 -31.30 8.34 15.37
CA VAL A 774 -30.36 8.93 16.31
C VAL A 774 -28.99 9.00 15.64
N VAL A 775 -28.40 10.19 15.66
CA VAL A 775 -27.04 10.47 15.16
C VAL A 775 -26.20 10.95 16.32
N GLY A 776 -25.05 10.32 16.54
CA GLY A 776 -24.05 10.76 17.50
C GLY A 776 -22.90 11.52 16.85
N ASN A 777 -22.10 12.20 17.66
CA ASN A 777 -20.85 12.84 17.24
C ASN A 777 -19.68 12.33 18.11
N ARG A 778 -18.84 11.46 17.54
CA ARG A 778 -17.66 10.87 18.18
C ARG A 778 -16.49 11.86 18.24
N GLY A 779 -16.60 13.00 17.56
CA GLY A 779 -15.56 14.04 17.49
C GLY A 779 -15.42 14.87 18.77
N SER A 780 -14.30 15.60 18.86
CA SER A 780 -13.99 16.53 19.97
C SER A 780 -14.57 17.94 19.77
N GLU A 781 -15.03 18.26 18.56
CA GLU A 781 -15.62 19.53 18.16
C GLU A 781 -17.11 19.36 17.84
N LYS A 782 -17.83 20.48 17.81
CA LYS A 782 -19.25 20.53 17.46
C LYS A 782 -19.48 20.25 15.96
N ALA A 783 -20.38 19.34 15.65
CA ALA A 783 -20.87 19.08 14.30
C ALA A 783 -21.97 20.10 13.94
N THR A 784 -21.68 21.02 13.02
CA THR A 784 -22.63 22.08 12.62
C THR A 784 -23.45 21.67 11.40
N GLY A 785 -24.76 21.90 11.44
CA GLY A 785 -25.65 21.71 10.29
C GLY A 785 -25.78 20.25 9.82
N VAL A 786 -25.79 19.29 10.74
CA VAL A 786 -26.01 17.88 10.44
C VAL A 786 -27.42 17.67 9.88
N THR A 787 -27.51 16.94 8.79
CA THR A 787 -28.76 16.59 8.09
C THR A 787 -28.94 15.09 8.08
N VAL A 788 -30.20 14.62 8.09
CA VAL A 788 -30.52 13.20 7.91
C VAL A 788 -31.49 13.02 6.75
N ALA A 789 -31.18 12.04 5.89
CA ALA A 789 -32.05 11.54 4.84
C ALA A 789 -32.33 10.05 5.07
N VAL A 790 -33.56 9.62 4.75
CA VAL A 790 -34.01 8.24 4.94
C VAL A 790 -34.67 7.74 3.67
N TRP A 791 -34.33 6.52 3.26
CA TRP A 791 -34.98 5.77 2.19
C TRP A 791 -35.50 4.44 2.72
N TRP A 792 -36.55 3.93 2.09
CA TRP A 792 -37.05 2.59 2.36
C TRP A 792 -37.38 1.84 1.06
N ARG A 793 -37.38 0.51 1.14
CA ARG A 793 -37.75 -0.38 0.04
C ARG A 793 -38.27 -1.72 0.57
N GLU A 794 -39.24 -2.31 -0.12
CA GLU A 794 -39.69 -3.68 0.18
C GLU A 794 -38.58 -4.69 -0.15
N TRP A 795 -38.31 -5.61 0.78
CA TRP A 795 -37.33 -6.69 0.62
C TRP A 795 -37.91 -8.04 1.09
N PRO A 796 -38.58 -8.78 0.19
CA PRO A 796 -39.17 -10.08 0.52
C PRO A 796 -38.16 -11.07 1.09
N ILE A 797 -38.63 -11.94 1.98
CA ILE A 797 -37.86 -13.08 2.51
C ILE A 797 -37.39 -13.96 1.34
N ASN A 798 -36.16 -14.47 1.41
CA ASN A 798 -35.53 -15.30 0.37
C ASN A 798 -35.33 -14.59 -1.00
N SER A 799 -35.38 -13.25 -1.05
CA SER A 799 -34.95 -12.48 -2.21
C SER A 799 -33.55 -11.89 -2.02
N ALA A 800 -32.78 -11.74 -3.10
CA ALA A 800 -31.44 -11.15 -3.04
C ALA A 800 -31.50 -9.71 -2.49
N PRO A 801 -30.52 -9.27 -1.67
CA PRO A 801 -30.52 -7.91 -1.13
C PRO A 801 -30.45 -6.86 -2.25
N PRO A 802 -31.20 -5.75 -2.16
CA PRO A 802 -31.14 -4.68 -3.13
C PRO A 802 -29.78 -3.95 -3.10
N ALA A 803 -29.38 -3.41 -4.24
CA ALA A 803 -28.25 -2.48 -4.31
C ALA A 803 -28.69 -1.03 -4.00
N TRP A 804 -27.74 -0.19 -3.61
CA TRP A 804 -27.85 1.26 -3.78
C TRP A 804 -27.80 1.61 -5.28
N ASN A 805 -28.39 2.76 -5.67
CA ASN A 805 -28.47 3.23 -7.07
C ASN A 805 -29.12 2.25 -8.07
N GLU A 806 -30.12 1.47 -7.62
CA GLU A 806 -31.03 0.74 -8.51
C GLU A 806 -32.50 1.14 -8.28
N PRO A 807 -33.43 0.87 -9.20
CA PRO A 807 -34.83 1.28 -9.05
C PRO A 807 -35.55 0.65 -7.84
N GLY A 808 -36.52 1.38 -7.28
CA GLY A 808 -37.42 0.88 -6.23
C GLY A 808 -37.19 1.45 -4.83
N TRP A 809 -36.22 2.33 -4.63
CA TRP A 809 -36.06 3.08 -3.37
C TRP A 809 -37.03 4.25 -3.28
N THR A 810 -37.74 4.36 -2.16
CA THR A 810 -38.60 5.50 -1.83
C THR A 810 -37.88 6.40 -0.84
N ALA A 811 -37.54 7.63 -1.24
CA ALA A 811 -37.01 8.66 -0.35
C ALA A 811 -38.11 9.24 0.53
N LEU A 812 -37.81 9.50 1.80
CA LEU A 812 -38.65 10.28 2.71
C LEU A 812 -38.19 11.75 2.73
N PRO A 813 -39.09 12.72 3.00
CA PRO A 813 -38.70 14.13 3.09
C PRO A 813 -37.62 14.35 4.16
N ALA A 814 -36.55 15.06 3.80
CA ALA A 814 -35.45 15.37 4.72
C ALA A 814 -35.92 16.26 5.89
N THR A 815 -35.34 16.03 7.07
CA THR A 815 -35.54 16.89 8.24
C THR A 815 -34.71 18.17 8.16
N ALA A 816 -35.10 19.19 8.93
CA ALA A 816 -34.26 20.37 9.14
C ALA A 816 -32.86 19.98 9.67
N ALA A 817 -31.85 20.76 9.30
CA ALA A 817 -30.50 20.59 9.83
C ALA A 817 -30.46 20.93 11.33
N GLN A 818 -29.67 20.17 12.09
CA GLN A 818 -29.45 20.39 13.52
C GLN A 818 -27.94 20.33 13.81
N ASP A 819 -27.48 21.05 14.83
CA ASP A 819 -26.12 20.86 15.32
C ASP A 819 -26.05 19.73 16.36
N ILE A 820 -24.90 19.08 16.47
CA ILE A 820 -24.63 18.05 17.49
C ILE A 820 -23.34 18.43 18.22
N GLU A 821 -23.42 18.62 19.53
CA GLU A 821 -22.25 18.93 20.37
C GLU A 821 -21.23 17.77 20.37
N ALA A 822 -20.01 18.03 20.82
CA ALA A 822 -18.99 16.97 20.95
C ALA A 822 -19.42 15.89 21.97
N GLN A 823 -19.23 14.62 21.63
CA GLN A 823 -19.62 13.46 22.46
C GLN A 823 -21.13 13.40 22.80
N ALA A 824 -22.00 13.96 21.95
CA ALA A 824 -23.45 14.00 22.14
C ALA A 824 -24.22 13.32 21.00
N ASP A 825 -25.48 12.97 21.26
CA ASP A 825 -26.44 12.41 20.30
C ASP A 825 -27.60 13.40 20.04
N ALA A 826 -28.13 13.42 18.82
CA ALA A 826 -29.34 14.13 18.42
C ALA A 826 -30.33 13.21 17.67
N THR A 827 -31.62 13.48 17.80
CA THR A 827 -32.68 12.70 17.13
C THR A 827 -33.29 13.47 15.97
N PHE A 828 -33.44 12.80 14.82
CA PHE A 828 -34.03 13.31 13.59
C PHE A 828 -35.28 12.52 13.25
N GLY A 829 -36.38 13.21 12.96
CA GLY A 829 -37.68 12.63 12.64
C GLY A 829 -38.80 13.14 13.58
N PRO A 830 -39.95 12.44 13.64
CA PRO A 830 -40.27 11.23 12.89
C PRO A 830 -40.48 11.49 11.39
N PHE A 831 -39.72 10.80 10.56
CA PHE A 831 -39.92 10.72 9.11
C PHE A 831 -41.21 9.95 8.83
N GLN A 832 -42.13 10.54 8.05
CA GLN A 832 -43.43 9.95 7.77
C GLN A 832 -43.30 8.66 6.96
N PHE A 833 -43.71 7.53 7.55
CA PHE A 833 -43.54 6.19 7.00
C PHE A 833 -44.83 5.39 7.18
N ALA A 834 -45.54 5.15 6.07
CA ALA A 834 -46.85 4.50 6.08
C ALA A 834 -46.96 3.38 5.01
N PRO A 835 -46.13 2.31 5.09
CA PRO A 835 -46.25 1.15 4.22
C PRO A 835 -47.36 0.19 4.70
N ALA A 836 -47.61 -0.89 3.97
CA ALA A 836 -48.59 -1.90 4.39
C ALA A 836 -48.07 -2.83 5.49
N SER A 837 -48.97 -3.26 6.38
CA SER A 837 -48.71 -4.21 7.47
C SER A 837 -48.35 -5.61 6.95
N GLY A 838 -47.44 -6.30 7.62
CA GLY A 838 -47.02 -7.67 7.28
C GLY A 838 -45.95 -7.78 6.18
N GLN A 839 -45.62 -6.69 5.49
CA GLN A 839 -44.49 -6.63 4.55
C GLN A 839 -43.15 -6.42 5.28
N ARG A 840 -42.06 -6.89 4.64
CA ARG A 840 -40.67 -6.75 5.09
C ARG A 840 -39.97 -5.67 4.29
N PHE A 841 -39.25 -4.79 4.97
CA PHE A 841 -38.60 -3.61 4.40
C PHE A 841 -37.13 -3.52 4.83
N ILE A 842 -36.31 -2.96 3.94
CA ILE A 842 -35.04 -2.34 4.32
C ILE A 842 -35.28 -0.84 4.46
N ILE A 843 -34.78 -0.27 5.55
CA ILE A 843 -34.64 1.16 5.78
C ILE A 843 -33.15 1.48 5.73
N LEU A 844 -32.80 2.53 4.99
CA LEU A 844 -31.45 3.08 4.89
C LEU A 844 -31.50 4.54 5.34
N ALA A 845 -30.69 4.90 6.33
CA ALA A 845 -30.53 6.27 6.80
C ALA A 845 -29.10 6.76 6.57
N LYS A 846 -28.96 8.05 6.30
CA LYS A 846 -27.69 8.75 6.05
C LYS A 846 -27.64 10.02 6.89
N ALA A 847 -26.59 10.20 7.68
CA ALA A 847 -26.30 11.44 8.42
C ALA A 847 -25.11 12.19 7.79
N SER A 848 -25.24 13.49 7.49
CA SER A 848 -24.16 14.26 6.85
C SER A 848 -24.10 15.71 7.31
N CYS A 849 -22.87 16.22 7.47
CA CYS A 849 -22.54 17.64 7.57
C CYS A 849 -21.35 17.98 6.65
N LEU A 850 -20.93 19.25 6.61
CA LEU A 850 -19.85 19.71 5.72
C LEU A 850 -18.42 19.42 6.27
N ALA A 851 -18.31 18.95 7.51
CA ALA A 851 -17.06 18.46 8.10
C ALA A 851 -16.90 16.95 7.91
N ASP A 852 -17.97 16.21 8.14
CA ASP A 852 -18.06 14.78 7.89
C ASP A 852 -19.40 14.44 7.24
N GLY A 853 -19.32 13.88 6.03
CA GLY A 853 -20.45 13.48 5.22
C GLY A 853 -20.39 12.00 4.88
N ALA A 854 -21.54 11.43 4.50
CA ALA A 854 -21.56 10.08 3.96
C ALA A 854 -20.99 10.00 2.55
N TYR A 855 -20.48 8.83 2.14
CA TYR A 855 -19.85 8.62 0.83
C TYR A 855 -20.76 8.96 -0.37
N ILE A 856 -22.07 8.76 -0.24
CA ILE A 856 -23.03 9.02 -1.32
C ILE A 856 -23.30 10.51 -1.57
N ASP A 857 -22.79 11.42 -0.73
CA ASP A 857 -22.88 12.86 -0.94
C ASP A 857 -21.68 13.45 -1.73
N VAL A 858 -20.71 12.61 -2.13
CA VAL A 858 -19.57 13.04 -2.95
C VAL A 858 -19.74 12.53 -4.39
N PRO A 859 -20.17 13.38 -5.36
CA PRO A 859 -20.43 12.95 -6.74
C PRO A 859 -19.20 12.34 -7.44
N ALA A 860 -18.00 12.71 -6.99
CA ALA A 860 -16.74 12.19 -7.52
C ALA A 860 -16.40 10.75 -7.08
N ARG A 861 -17.18 10.10 -6.20
CA ARG A 861 -16.94 8.70 -5.79
C ARG A 861 -17.79 7.73 -6.58
N ALA A 862 -17.21 6.60 -7.00
CA ALA A 862 -17.94 5.60 -7.76
C ALA A 862 -19.19 5.09 -7.02
N CYS A 863 -19.09 4.90 -5.70
CA CYS A 863 -20.21 4.50 -4.86
C CYS A 863 -21.43 5.45 -4.85
N SER A 864 -21.27 6.74 -5.20
CA SER A 864 -22.37 7.71 -5.15
C SER A 864 -23.26 7.67 -6.41
N TYR A 865 -22.72 7.26 -7.57
CA TYR A 865 -23.47 7.16 -8.83
C TYR A 865 -23.58 5.73 -9.40
N MET A 866 -22.68 4.80 -9.06
CA MET A 866 -22.77 3.40 -9.50
C MET A 866 -23.71 2.57 -8.62
N ARG A 867 -24.27 1.52 -9.23
CA ARG A 867 -25.00 0.45 -8.53
C ARG A 867 -24.05 -0.25 -7.55
N THR A 868 -24.25 -0.04 -6.26
CA THR A 868 -23.30 -0.42 -5.20
C THR A 868 -23.97 -1.35 -4.20
N ARG A 869 -23.33 -2.46 -3.79
CA ARG A 869 -23.93 -3.37 -2.81
C ARG A 869 -24.11 -2.62 -1.49
N LEU A 870 -25.30 -2.68 -0.88
CA LEU A 870 -25.57 -2.04 0.42
C LEU A 870 -24.57 -2.46 1.49
N ILE A 871 -24.08 -3.70 1.43
CA ILE A 871 -23.12 -4.21 2.41
C ILE A 871 -21.76 -3.50 2.30
N ASP A 872 -21.24 -3.23 1.09
CA ASP A 872 -19.98 -2.47 0.94
C ASP A 872 -20.13 -1.02 1.42
N LEU A 873 -21.29 -0.42 1.14
CA LEU A 873 -21.58 0.98 1.47
C LEU A 873 -21.77 1.19 2.98
N VAL A 874 -22.61 0.36 3.61
CA VAL A 874 -22.93 0.44 5.06
C VAL A 874 -21.83 -0.19 5.91
N SER A 875 -21.09 -1.19 5.40
CA SER A 875 -19.88 -1.68 6.07
C SER A 875 -18.68 -0.75 5.92
N GLY A 876 -18.78 0.29 5.09
CA GLY A 876 -17.70 1.23 4.81
C GLY A 876 -17.82 2.57 5.54
N ASP A 877 -19.01 2.97 5.99
CA ASP A 877 -19.34 4.32 6.42
C ASP A 877 -20.20 4.31 7.70
N ASN A 878 -19.78 5.03 8.74
CA ASN A 878 -20.48 5.11 10.04
C ASN A 878 -21.67 6.08 9.99
N ASN A 879 -21.69 6.98 9.00
CA ASN A 879 -22.79 7.89 8.69
C ASN A 879 -23.99 7.15 8.08
N MET A 880 -23.79 5.92 7.61
CA MET A 880 -24.79 5.10 6.95
C MET A 880 -25.33 4.05 7.94
N GLY A 881 -26.64 4.06 8.16
CA GLY A 881 -27.32 3.07 8.99
C GLY A 881 -28.33 2.27 8.16
N LEU A 882 -28.27 0.95 8.24
CA LEU A 882 -29.27 0.05 7.64
C LEU A 882 -30.05 -0.67 8.74
N ARG A 883 -31.37 -0.77 8.61
CA ARG A 883 -32.20 -1.65 9.46
C ARG A 883 -33.19 -2.43 8.60
N VAL A 884 -33.31 -3.72 8.86
CA VAL A 884 -34.37 -4.58 8.30
C VAL A 884 -35.52 -4.65 9.28
N VAL A 885 -36.75 -4.47 8.82
CA VAL A 885 -37.97 -4.51 9.64
C VAL A 885 -39.10 -5.26 8.94
N THR A 886 -39.99 -5.86 9.72
CA THR A 886 -41.31 -6.31 9.27
C THR A 886 -42.33 -5.62 10.17
N LEU A 887 -43.30 -4.92 9.60
CA LEU A 887 -44.38 -4.37 10.42
C LEU A 887 -45.32 -5.51 10.85
N PRO A 888 -45.78 -5.56 12.11
CA PRO A 888 -46.73 -6.56 12.54
C PRO A 888 -48.02 -6.49 11.72
N LEU A 889 -48.71 -7.62 11.62
CA LEU A 889 -50.10 -7.64 11.14
C LEU A 889 -51.01 -7.00 12.22
N PRO A 890 -52.14 -6.38 11.84
CA PRO A 890 -53.06 -5.73 12.78
C PRO A 890 -53.79 -6.71 13.72
#